data_AF-A0A5C8B2L1-F1
#
_entry.id   AF-A0A5C8B2L1-F1
#
_cell.length_a   1.000
_cell.length_b   1.000
_cell.length_c   1.000
_cell.angle_alpha   90.00
_cell.angle_beta   90.00
_cell.angle_gamma   90.00
#
_symmetry.space_group_name_H-M   'P 1'
#
loop_
_entity.id
_entity.type
_entity.pdbx_description
1 polymer ?
#
loop_
_entity_poly.entity_id
_entity_poly.type
_entity_poly.pdbx_seq_one_letter_code
_entity_poly.pdbx_strand_id
1 'polypeptide(L)'
;MKFKSKPYNKVLLAALLATNFILNGCSSGSSSDSSGTSPQNGYLSASYDANQEIKNIQVTNGSIQKVFISLKGSTGVVGQKVNVDLSNHNIATVSPKTCALSSGSNVNSTCMVTISGNSLGSTSLLVSSNGYSGLTLPTTTESSPVYGQFEVESSDGNYYPAESAINGVNASYPVSTQQITINAGIFGSSGIESTNSAVLNFAIESANGATLNPNASQACGSITTVNNTCTATKTNPIWSVSGTPSAPIQLKGTVAGAIVAGIVNPYTPITVFESAAAPNVGKIVVSTQSGNIVPFGMHAPVFVNWNKGEQTGQVTLTLTSSNPSAIQFYAYNESGIKNTFATTPTCTLNSPFESLMSCGYGVEAMSASGSSTITATIVSKSLNVPTIESLVLTINAQEAPIRTLKFTNNSQTKPIWIGITQGGANAYTSPAQDGQSVTTTHDLSPGAVSWCGLNNPRAACPVGSTCRPGGANSGGVMFCFWDALVPVGGSYLMESNGGSVTVNISGSSSDPNGIIWSGNFFARTKCNESGVCEVGSCGNGTGLACAPGTGASPGGVVTLGELTFQKNNNPDYYDVSIINGVNFGLQFGPDQTTNPASSSNAYTCGVAGSIQNQGSWPSSTGLPAATWLMKPESTSIYPFDGSVANPQIYYSWVDGDENSQKCSAESCTGGLVCGYHLNSVYSSESGINQGTNSVYQQYCGHRVAWLTADSIAGFNNTESNGASQYFNLNESWSNPVTDYPSTISRGNNNIYVTNLQLCNMNTFSSYQNPAPTGSAGNSVLACGGVDWSNYNGQNVTRINSGFTLVTPNPNWVSNVLPTIGWLKTACPTCYTYPFDDPTSTFTCTPAATAGNSAVYSAKFGDLSSPY
;
A
#
# COMPACT_ATOMS: atom_id res chain seq x y z
N MET A 1 -31.32 43.63 -28.26
CA MET A 1 -31.06 43.66 -29.71
C MET A 1 -30.98 42.20 -30.20
N LYS A 2 -32.08 41.68 -30.77
CA LYS A 2 -32.25 41.25 -32.18
C LYS A 2 -31.46 39.96 -32.50
N PHE A 3 -32.07 38.78 -32.77
CA PHE A 3 -33.42 38.41 -33.19
C PHE A 3 -33.77 36.94 -32.85
N LYS A 4 -35.02 36.73 -32.36
CA LYS A 4 -36.07 35.70 -32.71
C LYS A 4 -35.65 34.25 -33.05
N SER A 5 -36.43 33.18 -32.80
CA SER A 5 -37.68 32.87 -32.08
C SER A 5 -37.94 31.36 -32.28
N LYS A 6 -38.34 30.64 -31.23
CA LYS A 6 -38.88 29.26 -31.17
C LYS A 6 -40.17 29.06 -32.04
N PRO A 7 -40.94 27.94 -31.94
CA PRO A 7 -40.70 26.48 -32.08
C PRO A 7 -41.82 25.81 -32.95
N TYR A 8 -41.99 24.47 -32.94
CA TYR A 8 -43.27 23.69 -32.81
C TYR A 8 -43.02 22.23 -33.31
N ASN A 9 -43.04 21.15 -32.50
CA ASN A 9 -44.12 20.40 -31.79
C ASN A 9 -45.08 19.57 -32.68
N LYS A 10 -45.00 18.22 -32.57
CA LYS A 10 -46.07 17.21 -32.27
C LYS A 10 -45.79 15.84 -32.95
N VAL A 11 -45.51 14.78 -32.19
CA VAL A 11 -46.43 13.72 -31.68
C VAL A 11 -47.03 12.83 -32.79
N LEU A 12 -46.67 11.53 -32.82
CA LEU A 12 -47.64 10.43 -32.68
C LEU A 12 -46.95 9.06 -32.42
N LEU A 13 -47.72 8.20 -31.75
CA LEU A 13 -47.39 6.95 -31.07
C LEU A 13 -47.79 5.72 -31.92
N ALA A 14 -47.06 4.59 -31.81
CA ALA A 14 -47.46 3.17 -32.02
C ALA A 14 -46.30 2.35 -32.65
N ALA A 15 -46.12 1.04 -32.52
CA ALA A 15 -46.45 -0.01 -31.55
C ALA A 15 -45.69 -1.29 -32.03
N LEU A 16 -45.14 -2.05 -31.09
CA LEU A 16 -44.83 -3.50 -31.08
C LEU A 16 -44.94 -4.34 -32.39
N LEU A 17 -43.87 -5.07 -32.76
CA LEU A 17 -43.74 -6.55 -32.66
C LEU A 17 -42.57 -7.12 -33.50
N ALA A 18 -42.04 -8.25 -33.01
CA ALA A 18 -40.85 -8.99 -33.41
C ALA A 18 -40.93 -9.71 -34.77
N THR A 19 -39.78 -9.99 -35.42
CA THR A 19 -39.28 -11.36 -35.72
C THR A 19 -37.98 -11.39 -36.53
N ASN A 20 -37.25 -12.49 -36.35
CA ASN A 20 -35.93 -12.91 -36.85
C ASN A 20 -35.64 -12.72 -38.35
N PHE A 21 -34.36 -12.44 -38.68
CA PHE A 21 -33.75 -12.88 -39.93
C PHE A 21 -32.34 -13.45 -39.71
N ILE A 22 -32.19 -14.71 -40.12
CA ILE A 22 -30.96 -15.47 -40.31
C ILE A 22 -30.34 -15.03 -41.63
N LEU A 23 -29.03 -14.79 -41.69
CA LEU A 23 -28.27 -14.73 -42.95
C LEU A 23 -26.96 -15.50 -42.80
N ASN A 24 -26.89 -16.60 -43.56
CA ASN A 24 -25.71 -17.42 -43.79
C ASN A 24 -25.02 -16.98 -45.10
N GLY A 25 -23.69 -17.03 -45.11
CA GLY A 25 -22.91 -17.53 -46.24
C GLY A 25 -22.56 -16.57 -47.38
N CYS A 26 -21.26 -16.26 -47.50
CA CYS A 26 -20.61 -16.09 -48.80
C CYS A 26 -19.27 -16.84 -48.77
N SER A 27 -19.14 -17.81 -49.67
CA SER A 27 -17.91 -18.55 -49.96
C SER A 27 -17.13 -17.88 -51.08
N SER A 28 -15.80 -17.92 -51.04
CA SER A 28 -14.98 -17.88 -52.24
C SER A 28 -13.64 -18.60 -52.04
N GLY A 29 -13.51 -19.73 -52.73
CA GLY A 29 -12.37 -20.13 -53.59
C GLY A 29 -10.95 -20.04 -53.06
N SER A 30 -10.33 -21.22 -52.92
CA SER A 30 -8.97 -21.56 -52.52
C SER A 30 -7.84 -21.21 -53.51
N SER A 31 -6.67 -20.84 -52.97
CA SER A 31 -5.35 -21.24 -53.47
C SER A 31 -4.37 -21.39 -52.29
N SER A 32 -3.57 -22.45 -52.33
CA SER A 32 -2.77 -23.05 -51.26
C SER A 32 -1.45 -22.34 -50.91
N ASP A 33 -0.95 -22.68 -49.71
CA ASP A 33 0.37 -22.44 -49.10
C ASP A 33 0.64 -21.12 -48.36
N SER A 34 0.22 -21.10 -47.09
CA SER A 34 1.12 -20.80 -45.96
C SER A 34 0.47 -21.28 -44.65
N SER A 35 1.14 -22.14 -43.90
CA SER A 35 0.68 -22.70 -42.62
C SER A 35 0.69 -21.65 -41.50
N GLY A 36 -0.29 -20.76 -41.52
CA GLY A 36 -0.71 -19.96 -40.36
C GLY A 36 -2.17 -20.30 -40.06
N THR A 37 -2.41 -21.07 -39.00
CA THR A 37 -3.78 -21.32 -38.52
C THR A 37 -4.42 -19.98 -38.12
N SER A 38 -5.50 -19.57 -38.79
CA SER A 38 -6.32 -18.42 -38.37
C SER A 38 -6.77 -18.62 -36.92
N PRO A 39 -6.76 -17.58 -36.07
CA PRO A 39 -7.23 -17.68 -34.70
C PRO A 39 -8.65 -18.26 -34.66
N GLN A 40 -8.88 -19.26 -33.81
CA GLN A 40 -10.23 -19.76 -33.52
C GLN A 40 -10.70 -19.15 -32.22
N ASN A 41 -11.83 -18.44 -32.26
CA ASN A 41 -12.48 -17.91 -31.07
C ASN A 41 -13.23 -19.05 -30.38
N GLY A 42 -12.84 -19.38 -29.15
CA GLY A 42 -13.57 -20.28 -28.27
C GLY A 42 -14.66 -19.56 -27.47
N TYR A 43 -14.77 -19.84 -26.17
CA TYR A 43 -15.77 -19.24 -25.28
C TYR A 43 -15.17 -18.80 -23.93
N LEU A 44 -15.86 -17.87 -23.25
CA LEU A 44 -15.52 -17.42 -21.90
C LEU A 44 -16.07 -18.41 -20.87
N SER A 45 -15.26 -18.78 -19.88
CA SER A 45 -15.70 -19.60 -18.74
C SER A 45 -15.17 -19.04 -17.42
N ALA A 46 -15.74 -19.50 -16.31
CA ALA A 46 -15.28 -19.19 -14.96
C ALA A 46 -15.06 -20.45 -14.14
N SER A 47 -14.12 -20.41 -13.20
CA SER A 47 -13.81 -21.52 -12.28
C SER A 47 -13.25 -21.01 -10.95
N TYR A 48 -13.26 -21.83 -9.90
CA TYR A 48 -12.59 -21.49 -8.64
C TYR A 48 -11.11 -21.92 -8.61
N ASP A 49 -10.75 -22.91 -9.40
CA ASP A 49 -9.45 -23.61 -9.41
C ASP A 49 -8.72 -23.47 -10.77
N ALA A 50 -9.19 -22.58 -11.65
CA ALA A 50 -8.79 -22.43 -13.05
C ALA A 50 -9.20 -23.58 -14.01
N ASN A 51 -9.80 -24.66 -13.52
CA ASN A 51 -10.10 -25.85 -14.32
C ASN A 51 -11.60 -26.15 -14.42
N GLN A 52 -12.30 -26.30 -13.29
CA GLN A 52 -13.68 -26.75 -13.24
C GLN A 52 -14.67 -25.59 -13.41
N GLU A 53 -15.52 -25.69 -14.43
CA GLU A 53 -16.48 -24.63 -14.74
C GLU A 53 -17.56 -24.49 -13.67
N ILE A 54 -17.78 -23.25 -13.22
CA ILE A 54 -18.81 -22.91 -12.24
C ILE A 54 -20.01 -22.24 -12.92
N LYS A 55 -21.19 -22.39 -12.32
CA LYS A 55 -22.46 -21.83 -12.83
C LYS A 55 -23.05 -20.74 -11.95
N ASN A 56 -22.57 -20.61 -10.72
CA ASN A 56 -22.99 -19.60 -9.76
C ASN A 56 -21.82 -19.28 -8.84
N ILE A 57 -21.90 -18.12 -8.19
CA ILE A 57 -20.90 -17.63 -7.25
C ILE A 57 -21.59 -17.30 -5.93
N GLN A 58 -21.03 -17.76 -4.83
CA GLN A 58 -21.46 -17.34 -3.49
C GLN A 58 -20.31 -16.62 -2.81
N VAL A 59 -20.59 -15.50 -2.15
CA VAL A 59 -19.61 -14.73 -1.40
C VAL A 59 -20.19 -14.39 -0.03
N THR A 60 -19.40 -14.49 1.02
CA THR A 60 -19.83 -14.11 2.36
C THR A 60 -19.84 -12.58 2.47
N ASN A 61 -20.88 -12.01 3.06
CA ASN A 61 -20.97 -10.57 3.28
C ASN A 61 -19.80 -10.05 4.12
N GLY A 62 -19.14 -8.99 3.67
CA GLY A 62 -17.92 -8.46 4.27
C GLY A 62 -16.65 -9.25 3.93
N SER A 63 -16.75 -10.31 3.11
CA SER A 63 -15.60 -11.11 2.68
C SER A 63 -15.43 -11.08 1.16
N ILE A 64 -14.47 -11.86 0.66
CA ILE A 64 -14.13 -11.96 -0.77
C ILE A 64 -14.35 -13.37 -1.31
N GLN A 65 -14.52 -13.48 -2.62
CA GLN A 65 -14.51 -14.73 -3.39
C GLN A 65 -13.62 -14.55 -4.62
N LYS A 66 -12.66 -15.45 -4.82
CA LYS A 66 -11.77 -15.46 -6.00
C LYS A 66 -12.36 -16.36 -7.08
N VAL A 67 -12.36 -15.89 -8.34
CA VAL A 67 -12.89 -16.60 -9.52
C VAL A 67 -11.94 -16.39 -10.69
N PHE A 68 -11.54 -17.46 -11.37
CA PHE A 68 -10.70 -17.39 -12.57
C PHE A 68 -11.57 -17.35 -13.82
N ILE A 69 -11.47 -16.27 -14.60
CA ILE A 69 -12.10 -16.14 -15.92
C ILE A 69 -11.12 -16.63 -16.99
N SER A 70 -11.57 -17.45 -17.93
CA SER A 70 -10.69 -18.06 -18.93
C SER A 70 -11.27 -18.11 -20.34
N LEU A 71 -10.39 -18.25 -21.34
CA LEU A 71 -10.76 -18.58 -22.72
C LEU A 71 -10.62 -20.09 -22.95
N LYS A 72 -11.74 -20.81 -23.08
CA LYS A 72 -11.74 -22.25 -23.41
C LYS A 72 -11.96 -22.45 -24.91
N GLY A 73 -11.26 -23.42 -25.51
CA GLY A 73 -11.36 -23.74 -26.94
C GLY A 73 -10.80 -22.68 -27.90
N SER A 74 -10.09 -21.66 -27.41
CA SER A 74 -9.46 -20.62 -28.25
C SER A 74 -8.05 -21.02 -28.69
N THR A 75 -7.65 -20.62 -29.91
CA THR A 75 -6.27 -20.81 -30.43
C THR A 75 -5.78 -19.56 -31.15
N GLY A 76 -4.49 -19.23 -31.01
CA GLY A 76 -3.85 -18.06 -31.64
C GLY A 76 -4.29 -16.67 -31.12
N VAL A 77 -5.02 -16.61 -30.01
CA VAL A 77 -5.52 -15.39 -29.37
C VAL A 77 -4.46 -14.81 -28.45
N VAL A 78 -4.21 -13.50 -28.55
CA VAL A 78 -3.16 -12.79 -27.81
C VAL A 78 -3.73 -11.49 -27.26
N GLY A 79 -3.66 -11.29 -25.94
CA GLY A 79 -4.04 -10.03 -25.31
C GLY A 79 -5.52 -9.65 -25.44
N GLN A 80 -6.41 -10.64 -25.55
CA GLN A 80 -7.84 -10.41 -25.71
C GLN A 80 -8.41 -9.72 -24.47
N LYS A 81 -8.86 -8.48 -24.65
CA LYS A 81 -9.47 -7.71 -23.57
C LYS A 81 -10.81 -8.32 -23.15
N VAL A 82 -10.94 -8.58 -21.86
CA VAL A 82 -12.15 -9.03 -21.19
C VAL A 82 -12.55 -7.95 -20.21
N ASN A 83 -13.82 -7.54 -20.25
CA ASN A 83 -14.41 -6.67 -19.24
C ASN A 83 -15.23 -7.52 -18.28
N VAL A 84 -15.12 -7.19 -17.00
CA VAL A 84 -15.79 -7.87 -15.89
C VAL A 84 -16.53 -6.81 -15.09
N ASP A 85 -17.81 -7.04 -14.88
CA ASP A 85 -18.67 -6.14 -14.14
C ASP A 85 -19.70 -6.93 -13.32
N LEU A 86 -20.47 -6.24 -12.48
CA LEU A 86 -21.60 -6.79 -11.75
C LEU A 86 -22.88 -6.05 -12.10
N SER A 87 -24.02 -6.75 -12.18
CA SER A 87 -25.32 -6.14 -12.48
C SER A 87 -25.82 -5.18 -11.39
N ASN A 88 -25.34 -5.33 -10.15
CA ASN A 88 -25.62 -4.44 -9.02
C ASN A 88 -24.39 -4.31 -8.10
N HIS A 89 -23.82 -3.11 -8.02
CA HIS A 89 -22.61 -2.81 -7.25
C HIS A 89 -22.85 -2.57 -5.75
N ASN A 90 -24.11 -2.35 -5.35
CA ASN A 90 -24.46 -2.19 -3.94
C ASN A 90 -24.38 -3.52 -3.17
N ILE A 91 -24.59 -4.63 -3.88
CA ILE A 91 -24.59 -5.99 -3.32
C ILE A 91 -23.16 -6.52 -3.24
N ALA A 92 -22.42 -6.43 -4.34
CA ALA A 92 -21.01 -6.81 -4.39
C ALA A 92 -20.24 -5.91 -5.34
N THR A 93 -18.92 -5.84 -5.17
CA THR A 93 -17.99 -5.18 -6.10
C THR A 93 -17.04 -6.21 -6.70
N VAL A 94 -16.43 -5.86 -7.83
CA VAL A 94 -15.54 -6.75 -8.56
C VAL A 94 -14.24 -6.04 -8.97
N SER A 95 -13.12 -6.75 -8.88
CA SER A 95 -11.80 -6.26 -9.26
C SER A 95 -10.90 -7.41 -9.75
N PRO A 96 -10.11 -7.23 -10.83
CA PRO A 96 -10.09 -6.06 -11.71
C PRO A 96 -11.33 -6.03 -12.62
N LYS A 97 -11.73 -4.84 -13.09
CA LYS A 97 -12.86 -4.70 -14.03
C LYS A 97 -12.50 -5.03 -15.47
N THR A 98 -11.21 -5.12 -15.76
CA THR A 98 -10.72 -5.54 -17.07
C THR A 98 -9.51 -6.43 -16.92
N CYS A 99 -9.33 -7.34 -17.85
CA CYS A 99 -8.12 -8.13 -17.99
C CYS A 99 -7.83 -8.52 -19.43
N ALA A 100 -6.64 -9.05 -19.69
CA ALA A 100 -6.22 -9.57 -20.99
C ALA A 100 -5.99 -11.08 -20.91
N LEU A 101 -6.66 -11.84 -21.78
CA LEU A 101 -6.54 -13.29 -21.89
C LEU A 101 -5.85 -13.67 -23.20
N SER A 102 -4.99 -14.69 -23.17
CA SER A 102 -4.36 -15.24 -24.37
C SER A 102 -4.58 -16.75 -24.45
N SER A 103 -4.68 -17.30 -25.65
CA SER A 103 -4.71 -18.76 -25.85
C SER A 103 -3.31 -19.34 -25.76
N GLY A 104 -3.18 -20.58 -25.26
CA GLY A 104 -1.93 -21.35 -25.36
C GLY A 104 -1.32 -21.84 -24.05
N SER A 105 -1.78 -21.38 -22.88
CA SER A 105 -1.42 -21.98 -21.58
C SER A 105 -2.43 -21.66 -20.45
N ASN A 106 -2.50 -22.47 -19.39
CA ASN A 106 -3.49 -22.33 -18.30
C ASN A 106 -3.27 -21.07 -17.44
N VAL A 107 -2.04 -20.55 -17.32
CA VAL A 107 -1.73 -19.38 -16.47
C VAL A 107 -1.88 -18.05 -17.21
N ASN A 108 -1.68 -18.05 -18.54
CA ASN A 108 -1.84 -16.86 -19.40
C ASN A 108 -3.21 -16.77 -20.09
N SER A 109 -4.02 -17.83 -19.99
CA SER A 109 -5.41 -17.87 -20.47
C SER A 109 -6.44 -17.62 -19.38
N THR A 110 -6.01 -17.38 -18.15
CA THR A 110 -6.87 -17.13 -16.99
C THR A 110 -6.62 -15.75 -16.39
N CYS A 111 -7.66 -15.18 -15.81
CA CYS A 111 -7.67 -13.88 -15.16
C CYS A 111 -8.41 -14.04 -13.83
N MET A 112 -7.72 -13.82 -12.72
CA MET A 112 -8.34 -13.93 -11.40
C MET A 112 -9.14 -12.66 -11.09
N VAL A 113 -10.40 -12.85 -10.77
CA VAL A 113 -11.33 -11.79 -10.42
C VAL A 113 -11.73 -12.00 -8.97
N THR A 114 -11.53 -10.97 -8.17
CA THR A 114 -11.96 -10.90 -6.78
C THR A 114 -13.31 -10.22 -6.71
N ILE A 115 -14.28 -10.90 -6.12
CA ILE A 115 -15.63 -10.40 -5.85
C ILE A 115 -15.73 -10.13 -4.36
N SER A 116 -16.06 -8.91 -3.96
CA SER A 116 -16.21 -8.50 -2.56
C SER A 116 -17.69 -8.34 -2.23
N GLY A 117 -18.17 -9.05 -1.22
CA GLY A 117 -19.55 -8.95 -0.75
C GLY A 117 -19.76 -7.71 0.13
N ASN A 118 -20.66 -6.82 -0.27
CA ASN A 118 -20.91 -5.54 0.40
C ASN A 118 -22.22 -5.53 1.21
N SER A 119 -23.27 -6.17 0.68
CA SER A 119 -24.56 -6.29 1.35
C SER A 119 -25.29 -7.53 0.89
N LEU A 120 -26.14 -8.11 1.74
CA LEU A 120 -26.93 -9.32 1.43
C LEU A 120 -27.86 -9.08 0.23
N GLY A 121 -28.00 -10.10 -0.63
CA GLY A 121 -28.75 -9.98 -1.88
C GLY A 121 -28.20 -10.83 -3.02
N SER A 122 -28.70 -10.56 -4.22
CA SER A 122 -28.28 -11.23 -5.46
C SER A 122 -27.91 -10.22 -6.54
N THR A 123 -26.79 -10.48 -7.20
CA THR A 123 -26.27 -9.75 -8.36
C THR A 123 -25.87 -10.78 -9.42
N SER A 124 -25.20 -10.36 -10.49
CA SER A 124 -24.66 -11.29 -11.49
C SER A 124 -23.34 -10.77 -12.00
N LEU A 125 -22.33 -11.64 -12.03
CA LEU A 125 -21.06 -11.39 -12.70
C LEU A 125 -21.29 -11.37 -14.21
N LEU A 126 -20.98 -10.24 -14.83
CA LEU A 126 -21.11 -9.99 -16.25
C LEU A 126 -19.71 -9.94 -16.86
N VAL A 127 -19.38 -10.91 -17.69
CA VAL A 127 -18.10 -11.00 -18.38
C VAL A 127 -18.34 -10.84 -19.87
N SER A 128 -17.67 -9.88 -20.49
CA SER A 128 -17.82 -9.58 -21.91
C SER A 128 -16.48 -9.40 -22.60
N SER A 129 -16.40 -9.84 -23.85
CA SER A 129 -15.22 -9.66 -24.68
C SER A 129 -15.64 -9.61 -26.14
N ASN A 130 -15.02 -8.73 -26.93
CA ASN A 130 -15.38 -8.58 -28.34
C ASN A 130 -15.04 -9.87 -29.12
N GLY A 131 -15.97 -10.38 -29.92
CA GLY A 131 -15.80 -11.64 -30.66
C GLY A 131 -16.10 -12.91 -29.86
N TYR A 132 -16.60 -12.77 -28.62
CA TYR A 132 -17.00 -13.87 -27.74
C TYR A 132 -18.43 -13.67 -27.22
N SER A 133 -19.13 -14.77 -26.95
CA SER A 133 -20.41 -14.70 -26.25
C SER A 133 -20.18 -14.27 -24.81
N GLY A 134 -21.00 -13.33 -24.30
CA GLY A 134 -20.91 -12.88 -22.92
C GLY A 134 -21.24 -14.00 -21.93
N LEU A 135 -20.51 -14.04 -20.81
CA LEU A 135 -20.73 -14.97 -19.71
C LEU A 135 -21.44 -14.22 -18.57
N THR A 136 -22.57 -14.75 -18.12
CA THR A 136 -23.33 -14.21 -16.98
C THR A 136 -23.46 -15.29 -15.91
N LEU A 137 -22.99 -15.00 -14.71
CA LEU A 137 -23.05 -15.92 -13.58
C LEU A 137 -23.85 -15.29 -12.44
N PRO A 138 -24.94 -15.92 -11.97
CA PRO A 138 -25.62 -15.51 -10.75
C PRO A 138 -24.64 -15.46 -9.57
N THR A 139 -24.68 -14.37 -8.81
CA THR A 139 -23.81 -14.15 -7.65
C THR A 139 -24.66 -13.78 -6.44
N THR A 140 -24.55 -14.52 -5.34
CA THR A 140 -25.26 -14.21 -4.09
C THR A 140 -24.30 -13.90 -2.97
N THR A 141 -24.68 -12.92 -2.16
CA THR A 141 -23.97 -12.52 -0.94
C THR A 141 -24.71 -13.08 0.27
N GLU A 142 -24.05 -13.95 1.03
CA GLU A 142 -24.63 -14.73 2.12
C GLU A 142 -24.19 -14.21 3.49
N SER A 143 -24.99 -14.46 4.54
CA SER A 143 -24.65 -14.07 5.91
C SER A 143 -23.73 -15.06 6.64
N SER A 144 -23.61 -16.28 6.12
CA SER A 144 -22.80 -17.35 6.69
C SER A 144 -21.58 -17.62 5.81
N PRO A 145 -20.44 -18.07 6.39
CA PRO A 145 -19.27 -18.46 5.63
C PRO A 145 -19.59 -19.49 4.54
N VAL A 146 -19.11 -19.24 3.32
CA VAL A 146 -19.14 -20.19 2.20
C VAL A 146 -17.91 -21.08 2.34
N TYR A 147 -18.11 -22.38 2.57
CA TYR A 147 -16.99 -23.27 2.86
C TYR A 147 -16.23 -23.74 1.61
N GLY A 148 -16.84 -23.72 0.43
CA GLY A 148 -16.19 -24.21 -0.80
C GLY A 148 -16.03 -25.73 -0.83
N GLN A 149 -15.11 -26.22 -1.65
CA GLN A 149 -14.80 -27.64 -1.85
C GLN A 149 -13.35 -27.96 -1.52
N PHE A 150 -13.15 -29.06 -0.81
CA PHE A 150 -11.83 -29.62 -0.54
C PHE A 150 -11.35 -30.38 -1.77
N GLU A 151 -10.18 -30.00 -2.28
CA GLU A 151 -9.58 -30.61 -3.46
C GLU A 151 -8.10 -30.92 -3.22
N VAL A 152 -7.61 -31.98 -3.87
CA VAL A 152 -6.20 -32.42 -3.83
C VAL A 152 -5.62 -32.38 -5.23
N GLU A 153 -4.37 -31.93 -5.34
CA GLU A 153 -3.66 -31.89 -6.61
C GLU A 153 -3.20 -33.30 -7.03
N SER A 154 -3.45 -33.67 -8.28
CA SER A 154 -2.88 -34.86 -8.90
C SER A 154 -1.55 -34.56 -9.61
N SER A 155 -0.84 -35.61 -10.00
CA SER A 155 0.41 -35.59 -10.77
C SER A 155 0.33 -34.85 -12.11
N ASP A 156 -0.86 -34.66 -12.68
CA ASP A 156 -1.08 -33.84 -13.88
C ASP A 156 -1.09 -32.33 -13.60
N GLY A 157 -1.04 -31.95 -12.31
CA GLY A 157 -1.07 -30.58 -11.82
C GLY A 157 -2.46 -29.97 -11.68
N ASN A 158 -3.53 -30.76 -11.82
CA ASN A 158 -4.92 -30.32 -11.65
C ASN A 158 -5.45 -30.69 -10.26
N TYR A 159 -6.40 -29.90 -9.75
CA TYR A 159 -7.09 -30.17 -8.49
C TYR A 159 -8.39 -30.94 -8.72
N TYR A 160 -8.64 -31.94 -7.88
CA TYR A 160 -9.79 -32.84 -7.99
C TYR A 160 -10.57 -32.89 -6.67
N PRO A 161 -11.92 -32.95 -6.73
CA PRO A 161 -12.77 -32.91 -5.56
C PRO A 161 -12.86 -34.27 -4.87
N ALA A 162 -13.36 -34.24 -3.63
CA ALA A 162 -13.29 -35.34 -2.69
C ALA A 162 -14.01 -36.64 -3.04
N GLU A 163 -14.92 -36.62 -4.01
CA GLU A 163 -15.58 -37.82 -4.51
C GLU A 163 -14.74 -38.58 -5.54
N SER A 164 -13.58 -38.03 -5.92
CA SER A 164 -12.70 -38.60 -6.94
C SER A 164 -11.64 -39.51 -6.31
N ALA A 165 -11.54 -40.74 -6.80
CA ALA A 165 -10.34 -41.56 -6.59
C ALA A 165 -9.21 -40.97 -7.44
N ILE A 166 -8.16 -40.43 -6.82
CA ILE A 166 -7.06 -39.76 -7.53
C ILE A 166 -5.85 -40.68 -7.61
N ASN A 167 -5.54 -41.15 -8.82
CA ASN A 167 -4.30 -41.89 -9.08
C ASN A 167 -3.14 -40.91 -9.32
N GLY A 168 -2.01 -41.15 -8.65
CA GLY A 168 -0.78 -40.38 -8.83
C GLY A 168 -0.83 -39.05 -8.09
N VAL A 169 -0.40 -39.05 -6.84
CA VAL A 169 0.05 -37.84 -6.13
C VAL A 169 1.56 -37.67 -6.33
N ASN A 170 2.02 -36.42 -6.34
CA ASN A 170 3.44 -36.08 -6.51
C ASN A 170 4.27 -36.63 -5.36
N ALA A 171 4.75 -37.87 -5.51
CA ALA A 171 5.84 -38.40 -4.73
C ALA A 171 7.14 -38.01 -5.43
N SER A 172 7.87 -37.09 -4.82
CA SER A 172 9.16 -36.66 -5.37
C SER A 172 10.24 -37.64 -4.93
N TYR A 173 11.00 -38.16 -5.90
CA TYR A 173 12.17 -39.01 -5.69
C TYR A 173 13.47 -38.24 -5.92
N PRO A 174 13.91 -37.32 -5.04
CA PRO A 174 15.33 -37.04 -4.96
C PRO A 174 16.01 -38.30 -4.43
N VAL A 175 17.15 -38.65 -5.03
CA VAL A 175 17.90 -39.91 -4.85
C VAL A 175 18.37 -40.18 -3.40
N SER A 176 18.03 -39.33 -2.43
CA SER A 176 18.47 -39.41 -1.03
C SER A 176 17.39 -39.43 0.06
N THR A 177 16.10 -39.10 -0.18
CA THR A 177 15.14 -38.90 0.94
C THR A 177 13.73 -39.54 0.84
N GLN A 178 13.25 -40.00 -0.32
CA GLN A 178 11.94 -40.69 -0.49
C GLN A 178 10.76 -40.04 0.28
N GLN A 179 10.28 -38.85 -0.14
CA GLN A 179 9.25 -38.08 0.59
C GLN A 179 7.91 -37.98 -0.17
N ILE A 180 6.79 -38.10 0.55
CA ILE A 180 5.43 -37.86 0.01
C ILE A 180 5.10 -36.37 0.13
N THR A 181 4.75 -35.71 -0.99
CA THR A 181 4.25 -34.32 -1.01
C THR A 181 2.79 -34.29 -1.39
N ILE A 182 1.95 -33.65 -0.58
CA ILE A 182 0.53 -33.43 -0.91
C ILE A 182 0.26 -31.94 -1.03
N ASN A 183 -0.19 -31.52 -2.20
CA ASN A 183 -0.76 -30.19 -2.41
C ASN A 183 -2.28 -30.29 -2.36
N ALA A 184 -2.91 -29.41 -1.60
CA ALA A 184 -4.35 -29.44 -1.41
C ALA A 184 -4.91 -28.05 -1.13
N GLY A 185 -6.22 -27.89 -1.26
CA GLY A 185 -6.86 -26.60 -1.03
C GLY A 185 -8.36 -26.68 -0.80
N ILE A 186 -8.93 -25.53 -0.43
CA ILE A 186 -10.37 -25.31 -0.31
C ILE A 186 -10.80 -24.26 -1.33
N PHE A 187 -11.30 -24.69 -2.48
CA PHE A 187 -11.67 -23.83 -3.60
C PHE A 187 -13.12 -23.38 -3.50
N GLY A 188 -13.41 -22.14 -3.89
CA GLY A 188 -14.77 -21.59 -3.79
C GLY A 188 -15.20 -21.23 -2.36
N SER A 189 -14.25 -21.06 -1.44
CA SER A 189 -14.54 -20.60 -0.07
C SER A 189 -14.57 -19.08 0.06
N SER A 190 -15.39 -18.57 0.96
CA SER A 190 -15.52 -17.16 1.33
C SER A 190 -15.83 -17.02 2.83
N GLY A 191 -15.19 -16.08 3.54
CA GLY A 191 -15.41 -15.86 4.97
C GLY A 191 -14.63 -16.80 5.91
N ILE A 192 -13.61 -17.52 5.41
CA ILE A 192 -12.66 -18.26 6.24
C ILE A 192 -11.48 -17.34 6.57
N GLU A 193 -11.49 -16.75 7.76
CA GLU A 193 -10.51 -15.75 8.22
C GLU A 193 -9.41 -16.33 9.12
N SER A 194 -8.34 -15.56 9.34
CA SER A 194 -7.12 -16.01 10.05
C SER A 194 -7.33 -16.46 11.50
N THR A 195 -8.33 -15.93 12.19
CA THR A 195 -8.73 -16.35 13.55
C THR A 195 -9.53 -17.67 13.57
N ASN A 196 -10.06 -18.08 12.41
CA ASN A 196 -10.85 -19.29 12.19
C ASN A 196 -10.26 -20.17 11.07
N SER A 197 -8.92 -20.26 10.98
CA SER A 197 -8.27 -20.97 9.86
C SER A 197 -8.64 -22.45 9.81
N ALA A 198 -8.89 -22.97 8.60
CA ALA A 198 -9.00 -24.41 8.35
C ALA A 198 -7.62 -25.04 8.46
N VAL A 199 -7.50 -26.23 8.99
CA VAL A 199 -6.29 -27.05 8.92
C VAL A 199 -6.63 -28.30 8.14
N LEU A 200 -5.98 -28.51 6.99
CA LEU A 200 -6.10 -29.76 6.25
C LEU A 200 -5.15 -30.79 6.86
N ASN A 201 -5.71 -31.91 7.32
CA ASN A 201 -4.97 -33.03 7.91
C ASN A 201 -5.05 -34.26 7.00
N PHE A 202 -3.92 -34.91 6.78
CA PHE A 202 -3.83 -36.16 6.04
C PHE A 202 -3.42 -37.28 6.98
N ALA A 203 -4.15 -38.40 6.98
CA ALA A 203 -3.86 -39.60 7.76
C ALA A 203 -3.60 -40.79 6.84
N ILE A 204 -2.75 -41.73 7.26
CA ILE A 204 -2.48 -42.95 6.51
C ILE A 204 -3.63 -43.93 6.72
N GLU A 205 -4.24 -44.42 5.63
CA GLU A 205 -5.22 -45.51 5.66
C GLU A 205 -4.58 -46.87 5.39
N SER A 206 -3.61 -46.94 4.47
CA SER A 206 -2.81 -48.14 4.22
C SER A 206 -1.42 -47.82 3.68
N ALA A 207 -0.39 -48.43 4.26
CA ALA A 207 1.01 -48.31 3.82
C ALA A 207 1.46 -49.43 2.86
N ASN A 208 0.63 -50.45 2.63
CA ASN A 208 0.84 -51.52 1.64
C ASN A 208 2.27 -52.08 1.57
N GLY A 209 2.86 -52.40 2.72
CA GLY A 209 4.19 -53.02 2.84
C GLY A 209 5.38 -52.04 2.85
N ALA A 210 5.15 -50.74 2.61
CA ALA A 210 6.14 -49.71 2.86
C ALA A 210 6.14 -49.27 4.34
N THR A 211 7.27 -48.78 4.82
CA THR A 211 7.40 -48.18 6.15
C THR A 211 7.39 -46.66 6.02
N LEU A 212 6.43 -46.01 6.70
CA LEU A 212 6.25 -44.56 6.71
C LEU A 212 6.75 -43.97 8.03
N ASN A 213 7.59 -42.94 7.97
CA ASN A 213 8.07 -42.21 9.13
C ASN A 213 7.85 -40.70 8.95
N PRO A 214 7.05 -40.04 9.81
CA PRO A 214 6.36 -40.57 10.99
C PRO A 214 5.05 -41.27 10.62
N ASN A 215 4.69 -42.33 11.36
CA ASN A 215 3.37 -42.96 11.21
C ASN A 215 2.29 -42.18 11.99
N ALA A 216 2.08 -40.92 11.62
CA ALA A 216 1.12 -40.01 12.24
C ALA A 216 0.49 -39.08 11.20
N SER A 217 -0.69 -38.54 11.52
CA SER A 217 -1.37 -37.56 10.65
C SER A 217 -0.53 -36.31 10.46
N GLN A 218 -0.48 -35.79 9.23
CA GLN A 218 0.28 -34.58 8.87
C GLN A 218 -0.66 -33.44 8.52
N ALA A 219 -0.38 -32.26 9.07
CA ALA A 219 -1.11 -31.04 8.74
C ALA A 219 -0.43 -30.35 7.55
N CYS A 220 -1.23 -29.98 6.56
CA CYS A 220 -0.78 -29.25 5.38
C CYS A 220 -0.61 -27.74 5.68
N GLY A 221 -1.18 -27.26 6.79
CA GLY A 221 -1.07 -25.87 7.27
C GLY A 221 -2.45 -25.21 7.46
N SER A 222 -2.43 -23.96 7.95
CA SER A 222 -3.63 -23.12 8.05
C SER A 222 -4.04 -22.57 6.69
N ILE A 223 -5.30 -22.77 6.31
CA ILE A 223 -5.94 -22.29 5.09
C ILE A 223 -6.96 -21.21 5.43
N THR A 224 -7.01 -20.18 4.59
CA THR A 224 -8.00 -19.10 4.64
C THR A 224 -8.63 -18.91 3.25
N THR A 225 -9.68 -18.11 3.15
CA THR A 225 -10.25 -17.68 1.86
C THR A 225 -9.21 -17.00 0.97
N VAL A 226 -8.21 -16.36 1.58
CA VAL A 226 -7.13 -15.65 0.90
C VAL A 226 -6.03 -16.64 0.47
N ASN A 227 -5.55 -17.47 1.40
CA ASN A 227 -4.58 -18.54 1.18
C ASN A 227 -5.30 -19.89 1.16
N ASN A 228 -5.91 -20.18 0.01
CA ASN A 228 -6.85 -21.30 -0.12
C ASN A 228 -6.16 -22.64 -0.44
N THR A 229 -4.85 -22.68 -0.60
CA THR A 229 -4.05 -23.89 -0.83
C THR A 229 -2.96 -24.04 0.21
N CYS A 230 -2.47 -25.26 0.36
CA CYS A 230 -1.38 -25.63 1.24
C CYS A 230 -0.58 -26.78 0.65
N THR A 231 0.62 -26.97 1.19
CA THR A 231 1.50 -28.08 0.83
C THR A 231 1.98 -28.78 2.09
N ALA A 232 1.70 -30.08 2.21
CA ALA A 232 2.20 -30.94 3.28
C ALA A 232 3.67 -31.32 3.00
N THR A 233 4.58 -30.36 3.12
CA THR A 233 6.05 -30.57 3.07
C THR A 233 6.77 -29.97 4.27
N LYS A 234 6.05 -29.26 5.16
CA LYS A 234 6.66 -28.35 6.14
C LYS A 234 6.44 -28.69 7.61
N THR A 235 5.61 -29.69 7.93
CA THR A 235 5.50 -30.14 9.32
C THR A 235 6.62 -31.11 9.62
N ASN A 236 7.48 -30.75 10.57
CA ASN A 236 8.41 -31.70 11.14
C ASN A 236 7.60 -32.69 11.99
N PRO A 237 7.52 -34.00 11.65
CA PRO A 237 8.29 -34.70 10.61
C PRO A 237 7.50 -35.04 9.32
N ILE A 238 8.15 -34.88 8.15
CA ILE A 238 7.63 -35.18 6.80
C ILE A 238 7.50 -36.70 6.61
N TRP A 239 6.45 -37.19 5.94
CA TRP A 239 6.35 -38.61 5.57
C TRP A 239 7.48 -39.03 4.64
N SER A 240 8.40 -39.81 5.18
CA SER A 240 9.42 -40.56 4.43
C SER A 240 8.95 -42.00 4.22
N VAL A 241 9.07 -42.48 2.99
CA VAL A 241 8.77 -43.86 2.60
C VAL A 241 10.08 -44.65 2.61
N SER A 242 10.05 -45.88 3.14
CA SER A 242 11.15 -46.83 3.00
C SER A 242 10.62 -48.22 2.65
N GLY A 243 11.29 -48.88 1.71
CA GLY A 243 10.84 -50.14 1.11
C GLY A 243 9.97 -49.93 -0.14
N THR A 244 9.83 -50.96 -0.96
CA THR A 244 9.00 -50.92 -2.16
C THR A 244 7.55 -51.30 -1.79
N PRO A 245 6.56 -50.41 -1.92
CA PRO A 245 5.18 -50.76 -1.64
C PRO A 245 4.69 -51.86 -2.60
N SER A 246 3.93 -52.82 -2.09
CA SER A 246 3.34 -53.90 -2.88
C SER A 246 2.04 -53.48 -3.60
N ALA A 247 1.47 -52.35 -3.20
CA ALA A 247 0.33 -51.67 -3.83
C ALA A 247 0.38 -50.17 -3.48
N PRO A 248 -0.34 -49.27 -4.20
CA PRO A 248 -0.30 -47.83 -3.95
C PRO A 248 -0.66 -47.45 -2.51
N ILE A 249 0.11 -46.57 -1.86
CA ILE A 249 -0.21 -46.08 -0.50
C ILE A 249 -1.51 -45.29 -0.52
N GLN A 250 -2.36 -45.47 0.50
CA GLN A 250 -3.64 -44.78 0.65
C GLN A 250 -3.60 -43.76 1.79
N LEU A 251 -3.95 -42.52 1.47
CA LEU A 251 -3.99 -41.40 2.40
C LEU A 251 -5.39 -40.78 2.42
N LYS A 252 -5.87 -40.40 3.60
CA LYS A 252 -7.17 -39.77 3.85
C LYS A 252 -7.00 -38.32 4.26
N GLY A 253 -7.47 -37.41 3.42
CA GLY A 253 -7.56 -35.98 3.75
C GLY A 253 -8.81 -35.65 4.57
N THR A 254 -8.69 -34.80 5.58
CA THR A 254 -9.78 -34.29 6.43
C THR A 254 -9.54 -32.81 6.77
N VAL A 255 -10.60 -32.05 7.05
CA VAL A 255 -10.50 -30.64 7.48
C VAL A 255 -10.81 -30.52 8.98
N ALA A 256 -9.96 -29.82 9.73
CA ALA A 256 -10.12 -29.51 11.16
C ALA A 256 -9.95 -28.00 11.44
N GLY A 257 -10.34 -27.49 12.62
CA GLY A 257 -10.14 -26.09 13.01
C GLY A 257 -11.40 -25.36 13.49
N ALA A 258 -11.26 -24.09 13.89
CA ALA A 258 -12.30 -23.26 14.53
C ALA A 258 -13.46 -22.84 13.61
N ILE A 259 -13.46 -23.29 12.36
CA ILE A 259 -14.56 -23.16 11.39
C ILE A 259 -15.88 -23.75 11.95
N VAL A 260 -15.78 -24.62 12.96
CA VAL A 260 -16.85 -25.54 13.34
C VAL A 260 -16.91 -25.76 14.86
N ALA A 261 -17.46 -24.81 15.62
CA ALA A 261 -18.10 -25.16 16.89
C ALA A 261 -19.58 -25.47 16.61
N GLY A 262 -19.91 -26.75 16.30
CA GLY A 262 -21.30 -27.24 16.25
C GLY A 262 -21.90 -27.57 14.86
N ILE A 263 -21.12 -27.55 13.77
CA ILE A 263 -21.56 -28.03 12.43
C ILE A 263 -20.88 -29.39 12.14
N VAL A 264 -21.50 -30.27 11.35
CA VAL A 264 -20.88 -31.53 10.91
C VAL A 264 -19.81 -31.21 9.86
N ASN A 265 -18.61 -31.79 9.93
CA ASN A 265 -17.54 -31.58 8.94
C ASN A 265 -18.10 -31.72 7.50
N PRO A 266 -18.16 -30.64 6.70
CA PRO A 266 -18.88 -30.65 5.42
C PRO A 266 -18.08 -31.33 4.30
N TYR A 267 -16.82 -31.69 4.54
CA TYR A 267 -15.94 -32.25 3.53
C TYR A 267 -15.90 -33.76 3.60
N THR A 268 -16.11 -34.41 2.46
CA THR A 268 -15.87 -35.84 2.30
C THR A 268 -14.36 -36.11 2.32
N PRO A 269 -13.92 -37.21 2.94
CA PRO A 269 -12.51 -37.57 2.90
C PRO A 269 -12.06 -37.99 1.50
N ILE A 270 -10.83 -37.62 1.12
CA ILE A 270 -10.24 -37.94 -0.19
C ILE A 270 -9.24 -39.06 -0.04
N THR A 271 -9.34 -40.09 -0.89
CA THR A 271 -8.34 -41.17 -0.98
C THR A 271 -7.35 -40.89 -2.12
N VAL A 272 -6.08 -40.80 -1.75
CA VAL A 272 -4.95 -40.59 -2.66
C VAL A 272 -4.21 -41.91 -2.90
N PHE A 273 -3.86 -42.23 -4.15
CA PHE A 273 -2.99 -43.36 -4.51
C PHE A 273 -1.60 -42.87 -4.97
N GLU A 274 -0.53 -43.40 -4.36
CA GLU A 274 0.85 -43.10 -4.78
C GLU A 274 1.34 -44.07 -5.88
N SER A 275 1.97 -43.54 -6.92
CA SER A 275 2.73 -44.30 -7.92
C SER A 275 4.08 -43.65 -8.17
N ALA A 276 5.15 -44.45 -8.28
CA ALA A 276 6.50 -43.93 -8.51
C ALA A 276 6.57 -43.12 -9.83
N ALA A 277 6.69 -41.80 -9.73
CA ALA A 277 6.83 -40.89 -10.86
C ALA A 277 8.26 -40.31 -10.93
N ALA A 278 8.73 -40.01 -12.14
CA ALA A 278 9.99 -39.28 -12.32
C ALA A 278 9.87 -37.86 -11.71
N PRO A 279 10.95 -37.28 -11.14
CA PRO A 279 10.88 -35.98 -10.48
C PRO A 279 10.38 -34.90 -11.44
N ASN A 280 9.33 -34.18 -11.02
CA ASN A 280 8.68 -33.16 -11.83
C ASN A 280 9.64 -31.98 -12.05
N VAL A 281 9.99 -31.71 -13.31
CA VAL A 281 10.87 -30.59 -13.67
C VAL A 281 10.14 -29.24 -13.54
N GLY A 282 8.80 -29.26 -13.42
CA GLY A 282 7.94 -28.10 -13.27
C GLY A 282 7.74 -27.36 -14.59
N LYS A 283 7.48 -26.05 -14.51
CA LYS A 283 7.47 -25.08 -15.61
C LYS A 283 8.01 -23.75 -15.14
N ILE A 284 8.58 -22.95 -16.04
CA ILE A 284 8.89 -21.56 -15.74
C ILE A 284 7.76 -20.71 -16.31
N VAL A 285 7.14 -19.90 -15.47
CA VAL A 285 5.98 -19.09 -15.84
C VAL A 285 6.32 -17.63 -15.64
N VAL A 286 6.20 -16.83 -16.70
CA VAL A 286 6.16 -15.37 -16.58
C VAL A 286 4.71 -14.98 -16.28
N SER A 287 4.50 -14.14 -15.26
CA SER A 287 3.18 -13.71 -14.81
C SER A 287 3.21 -12.26 -14.32
N THR A 288 2.06 -11.68 -14.03
CA THR A 288 1.91 -10.32 -13.46
C THR A 288 0.79 -10.36 -12.43
N GLN A 289 0.54 -9.24 -11.75
CA GLN A 289 -0.70 -9.09 -10.97
C GLN A 289 -1.92 -9.44 -11.82
N SER A 290 -3.03 -9.76 -11.15
CA SER A 290 -4.20 -10.22 -11.87
C SER A 290 -4.64 -9.23 -12.96
N GLY A 291 -4.81 -9.78 -14.16
CA GLY A 291 -5.43 -9.09 -15.28
C GLY A 291 -4.51 -8.76 -16.46
N ASN A 292 -3.20 -8.99 -16.37
CA ASN A 292 -2.29 -8.85 -17.53
C ASN A 292 -2.34 -7.47 -18.21
N ILE A 293 -2.69 -6.44 -17.44
CA ILE A 293 -2.83 -5.07 -17.90
C ILE A 293 -1.79 -4.19 -17.24
N VAL A 294 -1.15 -3.35 -18.05
CA VAL A 294 -0.35 -2.22 -17.58
C VAL A 294 -1.17 -0.96 -17.88
N PRO A 295 -1.76 -0.29 -16.87
CA PRO A 295 -2.46 0.96 -17.11
C PRO A 295 -1.50 2.01 -17.66
N PHE A 296 -1.96 2.79 -18.65
CA PHE A 296 -1.13 3.82 -19.28
C PHE A 296 -0.61 4.83 -18.26
N GLY A 297 0.70 5.11 -18.29
CA GLY A 297 1.35 6.01 -17.34
C GLY A 297 1.44 5.48 -15.91
N MET A 298 1.21 4.17 -15.69
CA MET A 298 1.44 3.49 -14.42
C MET A 298 2.45 2.36 -14.62
N HIS A 299 3.07 1.95 -13.51
CA HIS A 299 3.91 0.77 -13.44
C HIS A 299 3.09 -0.46 -13.13
N ALA A 300 3.60 -1.64 -13.52
CA ALA A 300 3.04 -2.93 -13.15
C ALA A 300 4.13 -3.96 -12.84
N PRO A 301 3.88 -4.91 -11.92
CA PRO A 301 4.85 -5.95 -11.61
C PRO A 301 4.85 -7.06 -12.67
N VAL A 302 6.01 -7.64 -12.94
CA VAL A 302 6.19 -8.87 -13.71
C VAL A 302 6.99 -9.85 -12.87
N PHE A 303 6.53 -11.08 -12.82
CA PHE A 303 7.16 -12.16 -12.09
C PHE A 303 7.65 -13.24 -13.03
N VAL A 304 8.75 -13.87 -12.67
CA VAL A 304 9.20 -15.12 -13.26
C VAL A 304 9.22 -16.13 -12.15
N ASN A 305 8.41 -17.18 -12.25
CA ASN A 305 8.24 -18.17 -11.20
C ASN A 305 8.64 -19.54 -11.72
N TRP A 306 9.38 -20.28 -10.90
CA TRP A 306 9.45 -21.72 -11.06
C TRP A 306 8.19 -22.35 -10.46
N ASN A 307 7.32 -22.85 -11.31
CA ASN A 307 6.08 -23.48 -10.89
C ASN A 307 6.27 -25.01 -10.82
N LYS A 308 6.02 -25.60 -9.65
CA LYS A 308 5.97 -27.07 -9.44
C LYS A 308 7.24 -27.84 -9.83
N GLY A 309 8.42 -27.23 -9.67
CA GLY A 309 9.71 -27.89 -9.89
C GLY A 309 10.22 -28.58 -8.64
N GLU A 310 10.57 -29.86 -8.76
CA GLU A 310 11.05 -30.67 -7.64
C GLU A 310 12.55 -31.01 -7.73
N GLN A 311 13.18 -30.69 -8.87
CA GLN A 311 14.59 -30.97 -9.08
C GLN A 311 15.48 -29.86 -8.51
N THR A 312 16.57 -30.24 -7.85
CA THR A 312 17.57 -29.30 -7.35
C THR A 312 18.44 -28.76 -8.49
N GLY A 313 18.58 -27.44 -8.57
CA GLY A 313 19.56 -26.78 -9.43
C GLY A 313 19.19 -25.34 -9.77
N GLN A 314 19.94 -24.75 -10.69
CA GLN A 314 19.89 -23.34 -11.02
C GLN A 314 19.59 -23.12 -12.50
N VAL A 315 18.76 -22.10 -12.78
CA VAL A 315 18.50 -21.59 -14.12
C VAL A 315 18.60 -20.08 -14.11
N THR A 316 19.37 -19.53 -15.05
CA THR A 316 19.47 -18.09 -15.28
C THR A 316 18.75 -17.75 -16.57
N LEU A 317 17.89 -16.75 -16.52
CA LEU A 317 17.00 -16.30 -17.58
C LEU A 317 17.25 -14.82 -17.88
N THR A 318 17.01 -14.42 -19.12
CA THR A 318 16.85 -13.02 -19.52
C THR A 318 15.42 -12.77 -19.94
N LEU A 319 14.89 -11.60 -19.57
CA LEU A 319 13.55 -11.17 -19.93
C LEU A 319 13.61 -10.14 -21.05
N THR A 320 12.75 -10.30 -22.05
CA THR A 320 12.62 -9.35 -23.16
C THR A 320 11.17 -8.98 -23.38
N SER A 321 10.96 -7.75 -23.84
CA SER A 321 9.67 -7.25 -24.34
C SER A 321 9.69 -7.35 -25.86
N SER A 322 8.69 -8.00 -26.48
CA SER A 322 8.59 -8.08 -27.94
C SER A 322 8.28 -6.73 -28.59
N ASN A 323 7.74 -5.78 -27.84
CA ASN A 323 7.51 -4.40 -28.25
C ASN A 323 7.95 -3.39 -27.14
N PRO A 324 9.25 -3.08 -27.04
CA PRO A 324 9.78 -2.15 -26.03
C PRO A 324 9.25 -0.71 -26.16
N SER A 325 8.79 -0.32 -27.35
CA SER A 325 8.15 0.99 -27.57
C SER A 325 6.74 1.07 -26.98
N ALA A 326 6.14 -0.07 -26.60
CA ALA A 326 4.86 -0.13 -25.91
C ALA A 326 5.05 -0.43 -24.41
N ILE A 327 5.80 -1.46 -24.05
CA ILE A 327 6.01 -1.87 -22.65
C ILE A 327 7.49 -2.13 -22.42
N GLN A 328 8.08 -1.49 -21.41
CA GLN A 328 9.51 -1.60 -21.13
C GLN A 328 9.80 -1.81 -19.64
N PHE A 329 10.87 -2.53 -19.32
CA PHE A 329 11.35 -2.69 -17.95
C PHE A 329 12.09 -1.44 -17.47
N TYR A 330 11.83 -0.99 -16.24
CA TYR A 330 12.58 0.09 -15.59
C TYR A 330 13.75 -0.45 -14.75
N ALA A 331 14.68 0.42 -14.35
CA ALA A 331 15.88 0.04 -13.60
C ALA A 331 15.68 0.21 -12.08
N TYR A 332 16.30 -0.68 -11.30
CA TYR A 332 16.20 -0.69 -9.84
C TYR A 332 17.22 0.20 -9.12
N ASN A 333 17.71 1.27 -9.72
CA ASN A 333 18.72 2.13 -9.10
C ASN A 333 18.48 3.62 -9.37
N GLU A 334 17.21 3.99 -9.43
CA GLU A 334 16.79 5.34 -9.77
C GLU A 334 16.64 6.23 -8.52
N SER A 335 17.36 7.36 -8.51
CA SER A 335 17.29 8.34 -7.42
C SER A 335 16.31 9.50 -7.67
N GLY A 336 15.55 9.46 -8.76
CA GLY A 336 14.69 10.56 -9.22
C GLY A 336 13.27 10.14 -9.59
N ILE A 337 12.48 11.08 -10.09
CA ILE A 337 11.07 10.84 -10.46
C ILE A 337 10.94 10.12 -11.81
N LYS A 338 11.89 10.34 -12.71
CA LYS A 338 11.89 9.74 -14.06
C LYS A 338 12.61 8.40 -14.03
N ASN A 339 12.02 7.43 -14.69
CA ASN A 339 12.62 6.12 -14.84
C ASN A 339 13.77 6.13 -15.86
N THR A 340 14.72 5.25 -15.60
CA THR A 340 15.71 4.75 -16.55
C THR A 340 15.32 3.33 -16.93
N PHE A 341 15.53 2.95 -18.19
CA PHE A 341 15.01 1.68 -18.67
C PHE A 341 16.09 0.62 -18.82
N ALA A 342 15.80 -0.59 -18.32
CA ALA A 342 16.65 -1.75 -18.49
C ALA A 342 16.27 -2.47 -19.79
N THR A 343 17.23 -2.64 -20.71
CA THR A 343 16.96 -3.30 -21.99
C THR A 343 16.71 -4.80 -21.84
N THR A 344 17.25 -5.46 -20.80
CA THR A 344 17.09 -6.90 -20.57
C THR A 344 17.41 -7.28 -19.11
N PRO A 345 16.44 -7.38 -18.19
CA PRO A 345 16.71 -7.86 -16.84
C PRO A 345 17.03 -9.36 -16.79
N THR A 346 17.86 -9.76 -15.83
CA THR A 346 18.28 -11.14 -15.59
C THR A 346 17.64 -11.71 -14.33
N CYS A 347 17.12 -12.93 -14.41
CA CYS A 347 16.50 -13.68 -13.31
C CYS A 347 17.25 -14.99 -13.07
N THR A 348 17.65 -15.25 -11.84
CA THR A 348 18.28 -16.52 -11.45
C THR A 348 17.38 -17.27 -10.48
N LEU A 349 16.82 -18.39 -10.92
CA LEU A 349 15.96 -19.26 -10.14
C LEU A 349 16.78 -20.41 -9.55
N ASN A 350 16.59 -20.71 -8.26
CA ASN A 350 17.22 -21.85 -7.59
C ASN A 350 16.14 -22.73 -6.96
N SER A 351 16.08 -24.00 -7.36
CA SER A 351 15.23 -25.03 -6.74
C SER A 351 16.08 -25.94 -5.85
N PRO A 352 15.61 -26.43 -4.68
CA PRO A 352 14.25 -26.38 -4.13
C PRO A 352 14.04 -25.29 -3.06
N PHE A 353 14.97 -24.33 -2.93
CA PHE A 353 14.84 -23.31 -1.90
C PHE A 353 13.72 -22.35 -2.27
N GLU A 354 12.55 -22.52 -1.63
CA GLU A 354 11.38 -21.65 -1.80
C GLU A 354 11.73 -20.17 -1.71
N SER A 355 12.79 -19.83 -0.97
CA SER A 355 13.32 -18.47 -0.84
C SER A 355 13.89 -17.88 -2.13
N LEU A 356 14.04 -18.63 -3.23
CA LEU A 356 14.66 -18.21 -4.52
C LEU A 356 13.96 -18.80 -5.76
N MET A 357 12.68 -19.18 -5.66
CA MET A 357 11.88 -19.74 -6.77
C MET A 357 11.19 -18.68 -7.64
N SER A 358 11.40 -17.39 -7.37
CA SER A 358 10.79 -16.32 -8.14
C SER A 358 11.74 -15.15 -8.36
N CYS A 359 11.51 -14.39 -9.41
CA CYS A 359 12.06 -13.06 -9.59
C CYS A 359 10.94 -12.06 -9.85
N GLY A 360 11.08 -10.83 -9.34
CA GLY A 360 10.17 -9.73 -9.53
C GLY A 360 10.84 -8.58 -10.29
N TYR A 361 10.13 -8.04 -11.28
CA TYR A 361 10.51 -6.93 -12.14
C TYR A 361 9.36 -5.93 -12.23
N GLY A 362 9.65 -4.68 -12.57
CA GLY A 362 8.61 -3.73 -12.91
C GLY A 362 8.71 -3.29 -14.36
N VAL A 363 7.54 -3.03 -14.96
CA VAL A 363 7.41 -2.52 -16.32
C VAL A 363 6.57 -1.24 -16.33
N GLU A 364 6.77 -0.42 -17.35
CA GLU A 364 6.01 0.80 -17.61
C GLU A 364 5.37 0.75 -19.01
N ALA A 365 4.17 1.31 -19.13
CA ALA A 365 3.52 1.53 -20.43
C ALA A 365 4.05 2.82 -21.09
N MET A 366 4.76 2.66 -22.21
CA MET A 366 5.41 3.73 -22.97
C MET A 366 4.50 4.40 -23.99
N SER A 367 3.36 3.79 -24.32
CA SER A 367 2.36 4.29 -25.27
C SER A 367 0.95 4.19 -24.70
N ALA A 368 0.01 5.01 -25.17
CA ALA A 368 -1.38 5.01 -24.68
C ALA A 368 -2.17 3.72 -24.98
N SER A 369 -1.67 2.90 -25.89
CA SER A 369 -2.24 1.62 -26.29
C SER A 369 -1.17 0.72 -26.86
N GLY A 370 -1.39 -0.59 -26.80
CA GLY A 370 -0.49 -1.59 -27.38
C GLY A 370 -0.47 -2.86 -26.55
N SER A 371 0.31 -3.82 -26.98
CA SER A 371 0.60 -5.03 -26.22
C SER A 371 2.05 -5.43 -26.43
N SER A 372 2.60 -6.17 -25.48
CA SER A 372 3.91 -6.79 -25.59
C SER A 372 3.90 -8.17 -24.98
N THR A 373 4.57 -9.11 -25.64
CA THR A 373 4.85 -10.42 -25.07
C THR A 373 6.15 -10.32 -24.29
N ILE A 374 6.08 -10.62 -23.00
CA ILE A 374 7.23 -10.76 -22.13
C ILE A 374 7.69 -12.22 -22.18
N THR A 375 8.89 -12.42 -22.71
CA THR A 375 9.49 -13.75 -22.89
C THR A 375 10.70 -13.89 -21.99
N ALA A 376 10.81 -15.04 -21.31
CA ALA A 376 12.02 -15.44 -20.61
C ALA A 376 12.84 -16.40 -21.50
N THR A 377 14.14 -16.14 -21.63
CA THR A 377 15.06 -16.97 -22.42
C THR A 377 16.16 -17.52 -21.52
N ILE A 378 16.48 -18.81 -21.64
CA ILE A 378 17.52 -19.46 -20.84
C ILE A 378 18.90 -18.95 -21.29
N VAL A 379 19.65 -18.40 -20.33
CA VAL A 379 21.07 -18.04 -20.50
C VAL A 379 21.96 -19.21 -20.07
N SER A 380 21.69 -19.79 -18.90
CA SER A 380 22.45 -20.91 -18.36
C SER A 380 21.57 -21.82 -17.49
N LYS A 381 21.91 -23.10 -17.40
CA LYS A 381 21.18 -24.11 -16.61
C LYS A 381 22.10 -25.20 -16.08
N SER A 382 21.81 -25.71 -14.89
CA SER A 382 22.47 -26.88 -14.29
C SER A 382 21.62 -28.15 -14.30
N LEU A 383 20.38 -28.07 -14.80
CA LEU A 383 19.44 -29.18 -14.90
C LEU A 383 18.67 -29.12 -16.23
N ASN A 384 17.86 -30.15 -16.50
CA ASN A 384 16.88 -30.05 -17.58
C ASN A 384 15.84 -28.99 -17.21
N VAL A 385 15.58 -28.06 -18.13
CA VAL A 385 14.68 -26.93 -17.88
C VAL A 385 13.37 -27.21 -18.60
N PRO A 386 12.23 -26.99 -17.94
CA PRO A 386 10.94 -27.29 -18.52
C PRO A 386 10.54 -26.24 -19.56
N THR A 387 9.34 -26.38 -20.12
CA THR A 387 8.75 -25.37 -21.00
C THR A 387 8.65 -24.03 -20.27
N ILE A 388 9.01 -22.95 -20.97
CA ILE A 388 8.83 -21.57 -20.51
C ILE A 388 7.51 -21.04 -21.07
N GLU A 389 6.62 -20.61 -20.19
CA GLU A 389 5.38 -19.93 -20.57
C GLU A 389 5.60 -18.41 -20.54
N SER A 390 5.44 -17.77 -21.70
CA SER A 390 5.55 -16.31 -21.85
C SER A 390 4.28 -15.61 -21.43
N LEU A 391 4.40 -14.37 -20.98
CA LEU A 391 3.28 -13.52 -20.57
C LEU A 391 2.93 -12.54 -21.68
N VAL A 392 1.65 -12.26 -21.90
CA VAL A 392 1.22 -11.17 -22.78
C VAL A 392 0.65 -10.06 -21.93
N LEU A 393 1.27 -8.88 -22.00
CA LEU A 393 0.81 -7.67 -21.34
C LEU A 393 0.12 -6.75 -22.34
N THR A 394 -0.99 -6.14 -21.93
CA THR A 394 -1.76 -5.19 -22.74
C THR A 394 -1.87 -3.85 -22.04
N ILE A 395 -1.78 -2.75 -22.79
CA ILE A 395 -1.93 -1.41 -22.26
C ILE A 395 -3.39 -0.99 -22.36
N ASN A 396 -3.96 -0.58 -21.22
CA ASN A 396 -5.28 0.03 -21.16
C ASN A 396 -5.20 1.44 -20.58
N ALA A 397 -6.26 2.22 -20.79
CA ALA A 397 -6.47 3.43 -20.01
C ALA A 397 -6.56 3.08 -18.51
N GLN A 398 -6.08 4.00 -17.66
CA GLN A 398 -6.32 3.92 -16.22
C GLN A 398 -7.81 3.83 -15.94
N GLU A 399 -8.17 3.07 -14.90
CA GLU A 399 -9.54 3.08 -14.39
C GLU A 399 -9.91 4.49 -13.93
N ALA A 400 -11.22 4.79 -13.91
CA ALA A 400 -11.70 6.08 -13.46
C ALA A 400 -11.17 6.40 -12.04
N PRO A 401 -10.87 7.68 -11.74
CA PRO A 401 -10.40 8.05 -10.41
C PRO A 401 -11.40 7.61 -9.33
N ILE A 402 -10.88 6.96 -8.29
CA ILE A 402 -11.67 6.55 -7.12
C ILE A 402 -11.45 7.48 -5.92
N ARG A 403 -10.36 8.27 -5.94
CA ARG A 403 -10.12 9.40 -5.03
C ARG A 403 -9.60 10.60 -5.81
N THR A 404 -9.97 11.78 -5.34
CA THR A 404 -9.53 13.06 -5.89
C THR A 404 -9.13 13.97 -4.75
N LEU A 405 -7.90 14.49 -4.78
CA LEU A 405 -7.45 15.52 -3.84
C LEU A 405 -7.52 16.88 -4.52
N LYS A 406 -8.25 17.81 -3.92
CA LYS A 406 -8.30 19.21 -4.33
C LYS A 406 -7.51 20.08 -3.36
N PHE A 407 -6.41 20.65 -3.84
CA PHE A 407 -5.62 21.62 -3.11
C PHE A 407 -6.10 23.03 -3.45
N THR A 408 -6.30 23.87 -2.44
CA THR A 408 -6.74 25.26 -2.60
C THR A 408 -5.84 26.18 -1.79
N ASN A 409 -5.40 27.28 -2.40
CA ASN A 409 -4.66 28.35 -1.76
C ASN A 409 -5.60 29.48 -1.36
N ASN A 410 -5.94 29.57 -0.07
CA ASN A 410 -6.69 30.69 0.51
C ASN A 410 -5.78 31.76 1.13
N SER A 411 -4.46 31.68 0.95
CA SER A 411 -3.57 32.79 1.29
C SER A 411 -4.01 34.03 0.52
N GLN A 412 -4.09 35.16 1.21
CA GLN A 412 -4.42 36.44 0.59
C GLN A 412 -3.18 37.13 0.02
N THR A 413 -2.00 36.69 0.46
CA THR A 413 -0.76 37.44 0.29
C THR A 413 0.26 36.75 -0.61
N LYS A 414 0.22 35.41 -0.75
CA LYS A 414 1.29 34.66 -1.41
C LYS A 414 0.78 33.53 -2.31
N PRO A 415 1.40 33.31 -3.48
CA PRO A 415 1.22 32.07 -4.23
C PRO A 415 1.83 30.89 -3.48
N ILE A 416 1.26 29.70 -3.65
CA ILE A 416 1.73 28.45 -3.04
C ILE A 416 1.99 27.43 -4.13
N TRP A 417 3.12 26.75 -4.06
CA TRP A 417 3.39 25.56 -4.86
C TRP A 417 3.06 24.32 -4.02
N ILE A 418 2.26 23.39 -4.53
CA ILE A 418 1.95 22.15 -3.79
C ILE A 418 3.12 21.18 -3.88
N GLY A 419 3.65 20.73 -2.75
CA GLY A 419 4.58 19.60 -2.65
C GLY A 419 3.78 18.32 -2.37
N ILE A 420 4.12 17.22 -3.05
CA ILE A 420 3.50 15.91 -2.85
C ILE A 420 4.61 14.87 -2.76
N THR A 421 4.62 14.08 -1.70
CA THR A 421 5.59 13.01 -1.42
C THR A 421 4.88 11.67 -1.42
N GLN A 422 5.53 10.65 -1.97
CA GLN A 422 4.95 9.33 -2.12
C GLN A 422 5.28 8.48 -0.89
N GLY A 423 4.27 7.85 -0.31
CA GLY A 423 4.42 6.87 0.76
C GLY A 423 4.88 5.50 0.24
N GLY A 424 5.24 4.64 1.17
CA GLY A 424 5.56 3.24 0.88
C GLY A 424 4.36 2.45 0.35
N ALA A 425 4.63 1.48 -0.50
CA ALA A 425 3.68 0.48 -0.95
C ALA A 425 4.18 -0.93 -0.57
N ASN A 426 3.23 -1.86 -0.40
CA ASN A 426 3.58 -3.26 -0.17
C ASN A 426 3.81 -3.98 -1.50
N ALA A 427 4.95 -4.64 -1.65
CA ALA A 427 5.35 -5.41 -2.81
C ALA A 427 4.66 -6.77 -2.84
N TYR A 428 4.51 -7.30 -4.04
CA TYR A 428 4.10 -8.68 -4.28
C TYR A 428 5.33 -9.58 -4.43
N THR A 429 5.27 -10.82 -3.95
CA THR A 429 6.33 -11.84 -4.14
C THR A 429 5.98 -12.87 -5.23
N SER A 430 4.69 -13.00 -5.55
CA SER A 430 4.14 -13.80 -6.65
C SER A 430 2.65 -13.47 -6.84
N PRO A 431 2.10 -13.55 -8.07
CA PRO A 431 0.68 -13.31 -8.30
C PRO A 431 -0.22 -14.50 -7.92
N ALA A 432 0.35 -15.68 -7.67
CA ALA A 432 -0.41 -16.89 -7.31
C ALA A 432 -0.62 -17.06 -5.80
N GLN A 433 0.05 -16.25 -4.97
CA GLN A 433 -0.10 -16.28 -3.51
C GLN A 433 -0.53 -14.91 -3.01
N ASP A 434 -1.73 -14.53 -3.45
CA ASP A 434 -2.47 -13.37 -2.99
C ASP A 434 -2.86 -13.61 -1.53
N GLY A 435 -1.91 -13.38 -0.62
CA GLY A 435 -1.97 -13.68 0.81
C GLY A 435 -0.62 -13.94 1.51
N GLN A 436 0.49 -14.04 0.78
CA GLN A 436 1.81 -13.86 1.40
C GLN A 436 2.24 -12.40 1.29
N SER A 437 1.89 -11.64 2.34
CA SER A 437 2.76 -10.54 2.75
C SER A 437 4.14 -11.11 3.08
N VAL A 438 5.20 -10.31 2.98
CA VAL A 438 6.53 -10.72 3.47
C VAL A 438 6.43 -10.86 5.00
N THR A 439 5.96 -12.00 5.50
CA THR A 439 5.69 -12.24 6.93
C THR A 439 6.73 -13.12 7.61
N THR A 440 7.94 -13.22 7.06
CA THR A 440 9.04 -13.89 7.76
C THR A 440 10.27 -13.00 7.73
N THR A 441 10.42 -12.20 8.80
CA THR A 441 11.71 -11.83 9.40
C THR A 441 12.78 -11.34 8.42
N HIS A 442 12.62 -10.12 7.93
CA HIS A 442 13.71 -9.16 7.89
C HIS A 442 13.13 -7.83 8.38
N ASP A 443 13.31 -7.64 9.70
CA ASP A 443 12.60 -6.71 10.56
C ASP A 443 12.51 -5.28 10.04
N LEU A 444 11.27 -4.78 10.08
CA LEU A 444 10.81 -3.40 9.80
C LEU A 444 11.53 -2.41 10.73
N SER A 445 11.88 -1.20 10.29
CA SER A 445 10.99 -0.01 10.24
C SER A 445 11.68 1.20 9.57
N PRO A 446 10.97 2.29 9.15
CA PRO A 446 9.52 2.54 9.31
C PRO A 446 8.72 2.87 8.01
N GLY A 447 7.47 2.34 7.95
CA GLY A 447 6.35 2.96 7.20
C GLY A 447 5.68 2.15 6.06
N ALA A 448 5.11 0.96 6.32
CA ALA A 448 4.37 0.15 5.32
C ALA A 448 5.13 -0.24 4.04
N VAL A 449 6.47 -0.28 4.11
CA VAL A 449 7.34 -0.49 2.96
C VAL A 449 7.95 -1.89 2.98
N SER A 450 7.79 -2.65 1.89
CA SER A 450 8.50 -3.92 1.69
C SER A 450 9.71 -3.74 0.76
N TRP A 451 10.77 -4.50 0.99
CA TRP A 451 11.93 -4.53 0.10
C TRP A 451 11.57 -5.05 -1.29
N CYS A 452 12.19 -4.45 -2.32
CA CYS A 452 12.09 -4.86 -3.71
C CYS A 452 13.47 -4.85 -4.38
N GLY A 453 13.53 -5.13 -5.68
CA GLY A 453 14.75 -4.92 -6.46
C GLY A 453 15.91 -5.81 -6.00
N LEU A 454 17.14 -5.27 -5.95
CA LEU A 454 18.33 -6.07 -5.67
C LEU A 454 18.37 -6.66 -4.25
N ASN A 455 17.76 -5.99 -3.27
CA ASN A 455 17.71 -6.46 -1.88
C ASN A 455 16.64 -7.55 -1.69
N ASN A 456 15.65 -7.60 -2.58
CA ASN A 456 14.63 -8.64 -2.63
C ASN A 456 14.26 -8.93 -4.08
N PRO A 457 15.08 -9.72 -4.81
CA PRO A 457 14.93 -9.93 -6.25
C PRO A 457 13.67 -10.69 -6.62
N ARG A 458 12.92 -11.19 -5.62
CA ARG A 458 11.66 -11.91 -5.76
C ARG A 458 10.45 -11.01 -5.77
N ALA A 459 10.58 -9.83 -5.19
CA ALA A 459 9.49 -8.91 -5.00
C ALA A 459 9.43 -7.88 -6.13
N ALA A 460 8.22 -7.54 -6.53
CA ALA A 460 7.95 -6.46 -7.46
C ALA A 460 6.83 -5.56 -6.92
N CYS A 461 6.91 -4.29 -7.28
CA CYS A 461 6.00 -3.28 -6.77
C CYS A 461 4.62 -3.37 -7.43
N PRO A 462 3.52 -3.16 -6.68
CA PRO A 462 2.16 -3.22 -7.19
C PRO A 462 1.89 -2.19 -8.29
N VAL A 463 0.77 -2.34 -9.02
CA VAL A 463 0.40 -1.33 -10.01
C VAL A 463 0.25 0.06 -9.39
N GLY A 464 0.82 1.06 -10.07
CA GLY A 464 0.86 2.43 -9.59
C GLY A 464 1.96 2.70 -8.56
N SER A 465 2.99 1.86 -8.51
CA SER A 465 4.16 2.05 -7.64
C SER A 465 5.45 1.59 -8.29
N THR A 466 6.58 2.18 -7.86
CA THR A 466 7.90 1.95 -8.44
C THR A 466 8.90 1.50 -7.37
N CYS A 467 9.81 0.60 -7.73
CA CYS A 467 10.88 0.13 -6.85
C CYS A 467 12.07 1.11 -6.87
N ARG A 468 12.30 1.83 -5.77
CA ARG A 468 13.33 2.87 -5.67
C ARG A 468 14.08 2.84 -4.33
N PRO A 469 15.30 3.40 -4.25
CA PRO A 469 16.02 3.49 -3.00
C PRO A 469 15.24 4.36 -1.99
N GLY A 470 15.27 3.99 -0.71
CA GLY A 470 14.71 4.81 0.37
C GLY A 470 15.50 6.12 0.54
N GLY A 471 14.85 7.19 1.01
CA GLY A 471 15.38 8.56 1.05
C GLY A 471 16.80 8.78 1.64
N ALA A 472 17.37 9.95 1.30
CA ALA A 472 18.63 10.61 1.73
C ALA A 472 19.92 9.79 1.91
N ASN A 473 19.88 8.59 2.50
CA ASN A 473 21.00 7.69 2.71
C ASN A 473 20.58 6.26 2.36
N SER A 474 20.30 6.02 1.08
CA SER A 474 20.06 4.66 0.58
C SER A 474 21.37 3.88 0.60
N GLY A 475 21.62 3.08 1.63
CA GLY A 475 22.68 2.07 1.65
C GLY A 475 22.47 0.95 0.60
N GLY A 476 22.00 1.30 -0.60
CA GLY A 476 21.58 0.41 -1.67
C GLY A 476 20.26 -0.30 -1.43
N VAL A 477 19.52 0.03 -0.36
CA VAL A 477 18.26 -0.66 -0.01
C VAL A 477 17.07 -0.07 -0.76
N MET A 478 16.36 -0.95 -1.45
CA MET A 478 15.28 -0.65 -2.38
C MET A 478 13.91 -0.99 -1.80
N PHE A 479 12.94 -0.13 -2.08
CA PHE A 479 11.60 -0.12 -1.51
C PHE A 479 10.55 0.23 -2.55
N CYS A 480 9.33 -0.28 -2.40
CA CYS A 480 8.22 0.15 -3.25
C CYS A 480 7.63 1.46 -2.75
N PHE A 481 7.50 2.45 -3.64
CA PHE A 481 6.84 3.72 -3.38
C PHE A 481 5.73 3.94 -4.38
N TRP A 482 4.61 4.51 -3.94
CA TRP A 482 3.54 4.92 -4.85
C TRP A 482 4.06 5.88 -5.92
N ASP A 483 3.43 5.86 -7.09
CA ASP A 483 3.79 6.78 -8.16
C ASP A 483 3.45 8.22 -7.78
N ALA A 484 4.24 9.16 -8.30
CA ALA A 484 4.06 10.58 -8.04
C ALA A 484 2.71 11.06 -8.59
N LEU A 485 1.88 11.68 -7.74
CA LEU A 485 0.67 12.32 -8.22
C LEU A 485 1.03 13.62 -8.94
N VAL A 486 0.52 13.75 -10.17
CA VAL A 486 0.73 14.93 -11.02
C VAL A 486 -0.58 15.72 -11.09
N PRO A 487 -0.55 17.04 -10.80
CA PRO A 487 -1.71 17.91 -10.97
C PRO A 487 -2.32 17.79 -12.36
N VAL A 488 -3.65 17.76 -12.42
CA VAL A 488 -4.40 17.88 -13.67
C VAL A 488 -4.02 19.23 -14.31
N GLY A 489 -3.49 19.16 -15.53
CA GLY A 489 -2.95 20.34 -16.24
C GLY A 489 -1.45 20.61 -15.99
N GLY A 490 -0.78 19.84 -15.14
CA GLY A 490 0.67 19.83 -14.96
C GLY A 490 1.26 20.97 -14.11
N SER A 491 0.45 21.94 -13.68
CA SER A 491 0.90 23.04 -12.83
C SER A 491 0.85 22.66 -11.34
N TYR A 492 1.95 22.88 -10.63
CA TYR A 492 2.02 22.75 -9.17
C TYR A 492 1.76 24.09 -8.46
N LEU A 493 1.69 25.20 -9.19
CA LEU A 493 1.45 26.53 -8.67
C LEU A 493 -0.05 26.78 -8.46
N MET A 494 -0.40 27.27 -7.28
CA MET A 494 -1.71 27.77 -6.89
C MET A 494 -1.61 29.25 -6.58
N GLU A 495 -2.25 30.08 -7.42
CA GLU A 495 -2.36 31.52 -7.18
C GLU A 495 -3.06 31.82 -5.85
N SER A 496 -2.74 32.98 -5.27
CA SER A 496 -3.41 33.45 -4.06
C SER A 496 -4.91 33.67 -4.28
N ASN A 497 -5.68 33.83 -3.19
CA ASN A 497 -7.11 34.17 -3.23
C ASN A 497 -8.00 33.12 -3.93
N GLY A 498 -7.73 31.83 -3.71
CA GLY A 498 -8.59 30.72 -4.11
C GLY A 498 -8.08 29.91 -5.31
N GLY A 499 -6.85 30.14 -5.77
CA GLY A 499 -6.21 29.27 -6.77
C GLY A 499 -6.20 27.82 -6.31
N SER A 500 -6.41 26.88 -7.23
CA SER A 500 -6.54 25.47 -6.87
C SER A 500 -5.99 24.54 -7.94
N VAL A 501 -5.48 23.40 -7.50
CA VAL A 501 -5.09 22.28 -8.38
C VAL A 501 -5.70 20.99 -7.86
N THR A 502 -5.78 19.98 -8.72
CA THR A 502 -6.39 18.70 -8.39
C THR A 502 -5.50 17.56 -8.83
N VAL A 503 -5.39 16.51 -8.03
CA VAL A 503 -4.76 15.24 -8.42
C VAL A 503 -5.77 14.11 -8.28
N ASN A 504 -5.61 13.09 -9.13
CA ASN A 504 -6.50 11.95 -9.20
C ASN A 504 -5.74 10.67 -8.87
N ILE A 505 -6.38 9.80 -8.09
CA ILE A 505 -5.90 8.47 -7.78
C ILE A 505 -6.80 7.49 -8.53
N SER A 506 -6.19 6.77 -9.48
CA SER A 506 -6.87 5.78 -10.32
C SER A 506 -7.33 4.58 -9.52
N GLY A 507 -8.45 3.96 -9.92
CA GLY A 507 -8.88 2.67 -9.39
C GLY A 507 -7.95 1.50 -9.74
N SER A 508 -7.03 1.70 -10.69
CA SER A 508 -6.07 0.68 -11.10
C SER A 508 -4.98 0.42 -10.06
N SER A 509 -4.67 1.37 -9.18
CA SER A 509 -3.63 1.20 -8.16
C SER A 509 -4.16 0.45 -6.95
N SER A 510 -3.43 -0.57 -6.52
CA SER A 510 -3.75 -1.36 -5.33
C SER A 510 -2.56 -2.21 -4.95
N ASP A 511 -2.19 -2.18 -3.68
CA ASP A 511 -1.21 -3.10 -3.10
C ASP A 511 -1.91 -4.36 -2.54
N PRO A 512 -1.14 -5.37 -2.08
CA PRO A 512 -1.67 -6.59 -1.49
C PRO A 512 -2.54 -6.38 -0.24
N ASN A 513 -2.37 -5.24 0.45
CA ASN A 513 -3.12 -4.90 1.67
C ASN A 513 -4.37 -4.06 1.36
N GLY A 514 -4.64 -3.75 0.09
CA GLY A 514 -5.77 -2.94 -0.34
C GLY A 514 -5.54 -1.43 -0.20
N ILE A 515 -4.30 -0.98 0.02
CA ILE A 515 -3.96 0.44 -0.07
C ILE A 515 -3.92 0.82 -1.56
N ILE A 516 -4.58 1.92 -1.92
CA ILE A 516 -4.63 2.40 -3.32
C ILE A 516 -3.62 3.52 -3.56
N TRP A 517 -3.30 4.30 -2.52
CA TRP A 517 -2.26 5.32 -2.50
C TRP A 517 -2.01 5.77 -1.06
N SER A 518 -0.76 6.05 -0.73
CA SER A 518 -0.36 6.68 0.54
C SER A 518 0.72 7.71 0.27
N GLY A 519 0.76 8.75 1.10
CA GLY A 519 1.76 9.80 1.00
C GLY A 519 1.36 11.06 1.75
N ASN A 520 2.08 12.15 1.48
CA ASN A 520 1.94 13.40 2.20
C ASN A 520 1.97 14.57 1.22
N PHE A 521 1.56 15.74 1.69
CA PHE A 521 1.60 16.97 0.91
C PHE A 521 1.81 18.19 1.81
N PHE A 522 2.34 19.27 1.24
CA PHE A 522 2.66 20.49 1.98
C PHE A 522 2.75 21.72 1.06
N ALA A 523 2.59 22.90 1.66
CA ALA A 523 2.76 24.17 0.94
C ALA A 523 4.24 24.53 0.79
N ARG A 524 4.62 24.96 -0.41
CA ARG A 524 5.96 25.43 -0.74
C ARG A 524 5.91 26.88 -1.21
N THR A 525 6.90 27.67 -0.84
CA THR A 525 6.91 29.11 -1.14
C THR A 525 8.28 29.61 -1.56
N LYS A 526 8.28 30.79 -2.20
CA LYS A 526 9.48 31.40 -2.78
C LYS A 526 10.18 30.45 -3.75
N CYS A 527 9.37 29.88 -4.64
CA CYS A 527 9.84 28.94 -5.65
C CYS A 527 10.26 29.69 -6.91
N ASN A 528 11.33 29.24 -7.54
CA ASN A 528 11.65 29.64 -8.91
C ASN A 528 10.81 28.84 -9.93
N GLU A 529 10.94 29.15 -11.22
CA GLU A 529 10.20 28.47 -12.31
C GLU A 529 10.48 26.97 -12.39
N SER A 530 11.67 26.54 -11.95
CA SER A 530 12.05 25.13 -11.85
C SER A 530 11.42 24.43 -10.65
N GLY A 531 10.66 25.14 -9.80
CA GLY A 531 9.98 24.67 -8.60
C GLY A 531 10.89 24.47 -7.38
N VAL A 532 12.12 24.99 -7.41
CA VAL A 532 13.04 24.95 -6.27
C VAL A 532 12.63 26.09 -5.32
N CYS A 533 12.34 25.76 -4.06
CA CYS A 533 11.68 26.65 -3.11
C CYS A 533 12.54 26.89 -1.87
N GLU A 534 12.57 28.12 -1.34
CA GLU A 534 13.26 28.40 -0.07
C GLU A 534 12.62 27.65 1.11
N VAL A 535 11.29 27.50 1.09
CA VAL A 535 10.51 26.79 2.11
C VAL A 535 9.80 25.62 1.45
N GLY A 536 10.07 24.42 1.95
CA GLY A 536 9.45 23.19 1.48
C GLY A 536 9.92 22.78 0.09
N SER A 537 11.19 22.97 -0.28
CA SER A 537 11.75 22.37 -1.48
C SER A 537 11.60 20.84 -1.47
N CYS A 538 11.51 20.23 -2.65
CA CYS A 538 11.42 18.77 -2.79
C CYS A 538 12.75 18.01 -2.59
N GLY A 539 13.82 18.69 -2.17
CA GLY A 539 15.08 18.05 -1.72
C GLY A 539 15.89 17.27 -2.79
N ASN A 540 15.43 17.19 -4.04
CA ASN A 540 16.04 16.36 -5.10
C ASN A 540 16.65 17.15 -6.27
N GLY A 541 16.77 18.49 -6.15
CA GLY A 541 17.31 19.37 -7.20
C GLY A 541 16.38 19.64 -8.39
N THR A 542 15.25 18.93 -8.53
CA THR A 542 14.23 19.14 -9.57
C THR A 542 12.89 19.51 -8.92
N GLY A 543 12.41 20.73 -9.12
CA GLY A 543 11.46 21.31 -8.18
C GLY A 543 9.97 21.11 -8.43
N LEU A 544 9.51 20.38 -9.45
CA LEU A 544 8.05 20.27 -9.69
C LEU A 544 7.38 19.20 -8.83
N ALA A 545 7.89 17.97 -8.83
CA ALA A 545 7.44 16.87 -7.98
C ALA A 545 8.53 16.44 -7.00
N CYS A 546 8.15 15.90 -5.84
CA CYS A 546 9.13 15.39 -4.88
C CYS A 546 9.50 13.94 -5.21
N ALA A 547 10.76 13.59 -5.00
CA ALA A 547 11.22 12.22 -5.21
C ALA A 547 10.73 11.33 -4.05
N PRO A 548 10.55 10.03 -4.27
CA PRO A 548 10.23 9.11 -3.19
C PRO A 548 11.24 9.16 -2.06
N GLY A 549 10.75 9.04 -0.82
CA GLY A 549 11.58 9.13 0.38
C GLY A 549 12.21 10.50 0.65
N THR A 550 11.91 11.54 -0.15
CA THR A 550 12.35 12.91 0.14
C THR A 550 11.24 13.68 0.84
N GLY A 551 11.56 14.27 1.99
CA GLY A 551 10.66 15.19 2.70
C GLY A 551 10.82 16.63 2.22
N ALA A 552 10.04 17.53 2.81
CA ALA A 552 10.21 18.96 2.59
C ALA A 552 11.59 19.42 3.08
N SER A 553 12.29 20.25 2.31
CA SER A 553 13.60 20.82 2.64
C SER A 553 13.51 22.36 2.74
N PRO A 554 14.32 23.03 3.58
CA PRO A 554 15.16 22.49 4.65
C PRO A 554 14.36 21.84 5.78
N GLY A 555 14.86 20.72 6.31
CA GLY A 555 14.52 20.27 7.66
C GLY A 555 13.08 19.82 7.92
N GLY A 556 12.26 19.61 6.89
CA GLY A 556 10.87 19.20 7.05
C GLY A 556 9.95 20.29 7.61
N VAL A 557 10.39 21.55 7.71
CA VAL A 557 9.67 22.63 8.42
C VAL A 557 8.50 23.17 7.60
N VAL A 558 7.41 22.41 7.57
CA VAL A 558 6.15 22.72 6.89
C VAL A 558 4.98 22.11 7.64
N THR A 559 3.79 22.67 7.47
CA THR A 559 2.56 21.97 7.84
C THR A 559 2.30 20.86 6.84
N LEU A 560 2.21 19.62 7.34
CA LEU A 560 2.12 18.41 6.55
C LEU A 560 0.68 17.87 6.60
N GLY A 561 0.10 17.56 5.44
CA GLY A 561 -1.09 16.72 5.37
C GLY A 561 -0.67 15.30 5.02
N GLU A 562 -1.16 14.31 5.76
CA GLU A 562 -0.80 12.90 5.59
C GLU A 562 -2.06 12.09 5.27
N LEU A 563 -1.93 11.11 4.38
CA LEU A 563 -3.07 10.28 4.02
C LEU A 563 -2.67 8.87 3.58
N THR A 564 -3.59 7.95 3.81
CA THR A 564 -3.56 6.58 3.28
C THR A 564 -4.97 6.22 2.82
N PHE A 565 -5.14 6.07 1.52
CA PHE A 565 -6.41 5.67 0.92
C PHE A 565 -6.53 4.17 0.78
N GLN A 566 -7.72 3.65 1.05
CA GLN A 566 -8.00 2.22 1.12
C GLN A 566 -9.07 1.81 0.10
N LYS A 567 -9.03 0.53 -0.30
CA LYS A 567 -10.00 -0.14 -1.16
C LYS A 567 -11.13 -0.80 -0.34
N ASN A 568 -12.16 -1.31 -1.02
CA ASN A 568 -13.18 -2.22 -0.46
C ASN A 568 -13.98 -1.66 0.73
N ASN A 569 -14.29 -0.37 0.72
CA ASN A 569 -14.99 0.32 1.83
C ASN A 569 -14.24 0.27 3.18
N ASN A 570 -12.95 -0.08 3.19
CA ASN A 570 -12.11 0.18 4.35
C ASN A 570 -11.96 1.69 4.55
N PRO A 571 -11.87 2.16 5.80
CA PRO A 571 -11.72 3.57 6.09
C PRO A 571 -10.39 4.09 5.53
N ASP A 572 -10.44 5.18 4.78
CA ASP A 572 -9.27 6.01 4.51
C ASP A 572 -8.78 6.63 5.82
N TYR A 573 -7.48 6.84 5.95
CA TYR A 573 -6.84 7.49 7.09
C TYR A 573 -6.21 8.79 6.63
N TYR A 574 -6.36 9.85 7.43
CA TYR A 574 -5.76 11.14 7.13
C TYR A 574 -5.60 12.00 8.38
N ASP A 575 -4.65 12.92 8.32
CA ASP A 575 -4.32 13.81 9.42
C ASP A 575 -3.55 15.05 8.94
N VAL A 576 -3.36 15.98 9.89
CA VAL A 576 -2.50 17.15 9.71
C VAL A 576 -1.44 17.10 10.80
N SER A 577 -0.19 17.21 10.39
CA SER A 577 0.98 17.18 11.26
C SER A 577 1.73 18.52 11.23
N ILE A 578 2.05 18.99 12.43
CA ILE A 578 2.85 20.19 12.70
C ILE A 578 4.06 19.87 13.57
N ILE A 579 4.46 18.59 13.62
CA ILE A 579 5.60 18.08 14.39
C ILE A 579 6.89 18.82 14.02
N ASN A 580 7.17 18.94 12.72
CA ASN A 580 8.42 19.50 12.22
C ASN A 580 8.37 21.02 11.99
N GLY A 581 7.19 21.64 12.09
CA GLY A 581 7.03 23.07 11.84
C GLY A 581 5.68 23.49 11.26
N VAL A 582 5.51 24.80 11.11
CA VAL A 582 4.28 25.40 10.56
C VAL A 582 4.60 26.56 9.64
N ASN A 583 4.23 26.45 8.36
CA ASN A 583 4.31 27.56 7.41
C ASN A 583 2.95 28.11 6.99
N PHE A 584 1.89 27.28 6.97
CA PHE A 584 0.52 27.66 6.63
C PHE A 584 -0.48 26.91 7.50
N GLY A 585 -1.66 27.49 7.73
CA GLY A 585 -2.78 26.74 8.29
C GLY A 585 -3.32 25.76 7.25
N LEU A 586 -3.65 24.54 7.67
CA LEU A 586 -4.17 23.50 6.77
C LEU A 586 -5.49 22.93 7.30
N GLN A 587 -6.54 23.04 6.49
CA GLN A 587 -7.77 22.30 6.69
C GLN A 587 -7.80 21.11 5.73
N PHE A 588 -7.89 19.89 6.25
CA PHE A 588 -7.86 18.69 5.43
C PHE A 588 -8.91 17.65 5.84
N GLY A 589 -9.72 17.22 4.88
CA GLY A 589 -10.69 16.16 5.05
C GLY A 589 -11.53 15.94 3.80
N PRO A 590 -12.48 15.00 3.84
CA PRO A 590 -13.40 14.77 2.73
C PRO A 590 -14.26 16.02 2.47
N ASP A 591 -14.62 16.24 1.21
CA ASP A 591 -15.58 17.27 0.83
C ASP A 591 -16.97 16.86 1.36
N GLN A 592 -17.56 17.71 2.21
CA GLN A 592 -18.85 17.45 2.86
C GLN A 592 -20.01 17.28 1.89
N THR A 593 -19.90 17.75 0.65
CA THR A 593 -20.91 17.50 -0.40
C THR A 593 -20.94 16.03 -0.83
N THR A 594 -19.83 15.32 -0.67
CA THR A 594 -19.68 13.91 -1.05
C THR A 594 -19.72 12.98 0.15
N ASN A 595 -19.13 13.37 1.28
CA ASN A 595 -19.09 12.56 2.51
C ASN A 595 -19.29 13.46 3.73
N PRO A 596 -20.52 13.56 4.27
CA PRO A 596 -20.77 14.37 5.46
C PRO A 596 -20.13 13.72 6.70
N ALA A 597 -19.61 14.55 7.59
CA ALA A 597 -19.08 14.10 8.88
C ALA A 597 -20.16 13.39 9.71
N SER A 598 -19.76 12.36 10.47
CA SER A 598 -20.69 11.68 11.38
C SER A 598 -21.14 12.61 12.50
N SER A 599 -22.45 12.68 12.74
CA SER A 599 -23.00 13.39 13.89
C SER A 599 -22.61 12.77 15.25
N SER A 600 -22.17 11.50 15.26
CA SER A 600 -21.79 10.77 16.47
C SER A 600 -20.29 10.75 16.74
N ASN A 601 -19.44 11.08 15.77
CA ASN A 601 -17.99 11.16 15.98
C ASN A 601 -17.35 12.10 14.93
N ALA A 602 -16.86 13.25 15.38
CA ALA A 602 -16.22 14.23 14.50
C ALA A 602 -14.87 13.77 13.91
N TYR A 603 -14.27 12.67 14.40
CA TYR A 603 -13.11 12.04 13.75
C TYR A 603 -13.48 11.19 12.53
N THR A 604 -14.76 10.91 12.31
CA THR A 604 -15.25 10.15 11.16
C THR A 604 -15.77 11.10 10.08
N CYS A 605 -15.05 11.16 8.96
CA CYS A 605 -15.26 12.08 7.84
C CYS A 605 -15.24 13.57 8.26
N GLY A 606 -14.52 13.89 9.33
CA GLY A 606 -14.26 15.27 9.77
C GLY A 606 -13.11 15.94 9.03
N VAL A 607 -12.80 17.17 9.41
CA VAL A 607 -11.76 18.01 8.80
C VAL A 607 -10.68 18.31 9.83
N ALA A 608 -9.51 17.68 9.69
CA ALA A 608 -8.34 18.01 10.48
C ALA A 608 -7.95 19.48 10.26
N GLY A 609 -7.62 20.19 11.33
CA GLY A 609 -7.22 21.59 11.29
C GLY A 609 -8.34 22.59 10.95
N SER A 610 -9.60 22.15 11.00
CA SER A 610 -10.79 22.98 10.73
C SER A 610 -10.77 24.28 11.54
N ILE A 611 -11.03 25.41 10.88
CA ILE A 611 -11.20 26.71 11.56
C ILE A 611 -12.59 26.89 12.19
N GLN A 612 -13.42 25.86 12.12
CA GLN A 612 -14.76 25.82 12.71
C GLN A 612 -14.85 24.63 13.67
N ASN A 613 -15.61 24.80 14.75
CA ASN A 613 -15.94 23.69 15.64
C ASN A 613 -16.67 22.60 14.84
N GLN A 614 -16.36 21.34 15.13
CA GLN A 614 -16.92 20.19 14.44
C GLN A 614 -17.79 19.40 15.40
N GLY A 615 -19.05 19.17 15.04
CA GLY A 615 -20.04 18.60 15.96
C GLY A 615 -20.44 19.57 17.09
N SER A 616 -21.18 19.05 18.07
CA SER A 616 -21.63 19.86 19.21
C SER A 616 -20.55 19.92 20.28
N TRP A 617 -19.57 20.82 20.16
CA TRP A 617 -18.60 21.08 21.24
C TRP A 617 -19.28 21.86 22.38
N PRO A 618 -19.15 21.47 23.67
CA PRO A 618 -18.17 20.56 24.26
C PRO A 618 -18.67 19.14 24.56
N SER A 619 -19.71 18.63 23.88
CA SER A 619 -20.20 17.25 24.11
C SER A 619 -19.14 16.18 23.79
N SER A 620 -19.42 14.92 24.12
CA SER A 620 -18.50 13.79 23.93
C SER A 620 -18.10 13.51 22.47
N THR A 621 -18.74 14.16 21.49
CA THR A 621 -18.50 13.91 20.05
C THR A 621 -17.98 15.13 19.28
N GLY A 622 -17.84 16.29 19.93
CA GLY A 622 -17.40 17.54 19.29
C GLY A 622 -15.88 17.73 19.31
N LEU A 623 -15.37 18.58 18.40
CA LEU A 623 -13.97 19.04 18.34
C LEU A 623 -13.88 20.57 18.23
N PRO A 624 -12.90 21.21 18.89
CA PRO A 624 -12.72 22.65 18.83
C PRO A 624 -12.05 23.08 17.51
N ALA A 625 -12.28 24.34 17.13
CA ALA A 625 -11.66 24.97 15.98
C ALA A 625 -10.16 25.19 16.18
N ALA A 626 -9.38 24.98 15.12
CA ALA A 626 -8.01 25.44 15.02
C ALA A 626 -7.99 26.96 14.82
N THR A 627 -7.31 27.66 15.72
CA THR A 627 -7.12 29.11 15.62
C THR A 627 -5.98 29.46 14.67
N TRP A 628 -5.05 28.52 14.46
CA TRP A 628 -3.79 28.73 13.72
C TRP A 628 -3.00 29.94 14.24
N LEU A 629 -3.23 30.34 15.50
CA LEU A 629 -2.52 31.40 16.19
C LEU A 629 -1.31 30.80 16.89
N MET A 630 -0.16 30.87 16.22
CA MET A 630 1.10 30.36 16.75
C MET A 630 1.65 31.32 17.81
N LYS A 631 1.50 30.95 19.09
CA LYS A 631 1.84 31.80 20.23
C LYS A 631 2.57 31.01 21.32
N PRO A 632 3.89 30.80 21.19
CA PRO A 632 4.73 30.31 22.28
C PRO A 632 4.53 31.14 23.56
N GLU A 633 4.48 30.46 24.70
CA GLU A 633 4.32 31.08 26.02
C GLU A 633 5.68 31.21 26.72
N SER A 634 5.78 32.05 27.75
CA SER A 634 7.04 32.21 28.50
C SER A 634 7.47 30.92 29.21
N THR A 635 6.53 30.00 29.43
CA THR A 635 6.75 28.64 29.96
C THR A 635 7.07 27.62 28.87
N SER A 636 7.11 28.00 27.59
CA SER A 636 7.51 27.11 26.49
C SER A 636 9.02 27.00 26.30
N ILE A 637 9.80 27.84 26.97
CA ILE A 637 11.27 27.85 26.94
C ILE A 637 11.82 27.52 28.32
N TYR A 638 12.85 26.69 28.38
CA TYR A 638 13.53 26.30 29.62
C TYR A 638 14.08 27.55 30.34
N PRO A 639 13.92 27.70 31.67
CA PRO A 639 13.54 26.67 32.67
C PRO A 639 12.04 26.43 32.88
N PHE A 640 11.18 26.86 31.95
CA PHE A 640 9.72 26.66 31.98
C PHE A 640 9.01 27.33 33.18
N ASP A 641 9.68 28.25 33.85
CA ASP A 641 9.16 29.00 35.02
C ASP A 641 8.52 30.34 34.65
N GLY A 642 8.46 30.66 33.35
CA GLY A 642 7.92 31.91 32.83
C GLY A 642 8.89 33.09 32.85
N SER A 643 10.17 32.88 33.19
CA SER A 643 11.21 33.92 33.22
C SER A 643 11.64 34.43 31.83
N VAL A 644 11.33 33.69 30.76
CA VAL A 644 11.71 34.05 29.39
C VAL A 644 10.71 35.06 28.81
N ALA A 645 11.16 36.30 28.65
CA ALA A 645 10.30 37.42 28.21
C ALA A 645 9.82 37.30 26.75
N ASN A 646 10.65 36.75 25.85
CA ASN A 646 10.35 36.65 24.43
C ASN A 646 10.55 35.22 23.91
N PRO A 647 9.61 34.29 24.17
CA PRO A 647 9.72 32.91 23.73
C PRO A 647 9.65 32.76 22.19
N GLN A 648 9.06 33.70 21.46
CA GLN A 648 8.75 33.56 20.03
C GLN A 648 9.99 33.52 19.14
N ILE A 649 11.08 34.20 19.52
CA ILE A 649 12.33 34.23 18.72
C ILE A 649 12.98 32.85 18.62
N TYR A 650 12.76 31.98 19.62
CA TYR A 650 13.32 30.63 19.68
C TYR A 650 12.58 29.63 18.79
N TYR A 651 11.43 30.03 18.23
CA TYR A 651 10.65 29.23 17.30
C TYR A 651 10.48 29.91 15.93
N SER A 652 11.11 31.06 15.68
CA SER A 652 10.94 31.80 14.43
C SER A 652 12.01 31.41 13.40
N TRP A 653 11.58 30.95 12.23
CA TRP A 653 12.43 30.92 11.02
C TRP A 653 12.11 32.14 10.16
N VAL A 654 13.15 32.92 9.87
CA VAL A 654 13.07 34.12 9.03
C VAL A 654 13.88 33.96 7.74
N ASP A 655 13.56 34.79 6.75
CA ASP A 655 14.31 34.90 5.50
C ASP A 655 15.50 35.86 5.55
N GLY A 656 15.87 36.34 6.73
CA GLY A 656 17.11 37.07 6.95
C GLY A 656 18.30 36.11 6.94
N ASP A 657 19.41 36.55 6.40
CA ASP A 657 20.66 35.79 6.22
C ASP A 657 21.82 36.39 7.04
N GLU A 658 23.05 35.90 6.84
CA GLU A 658 24.25 36.40 7.52
C GLU A 658 24.59 37.88 7.24
N ASN A 659 24.02 38.46 6.17
CA ASN A 659 24.14 39.87 5.83
C ASN A 659 23.06 40.73 6.51
N SER A 660 22.02 40.09 7.05
CA SER A 660 20.93 40.75 7.73
C SER A 660 21.32 41.20 9.14
N GLN A 661 20.57 42.16 9.70
CA GLN A 661 20.87 42.70 11.04
C GLN A 661 20.77 41.57 12.09
N LYS A 662 21.87 41.31 12.80
CA LYS A 662 21.87 40.39 13.95
C LYS A 662 20.97 40.91 15.07
N CYS A 663 20.27 40.01 15.74
CA CYS A 663 19.35 40.35 16.81
C CYS A 663 19.41 39.31 17.96
N SER A 664 18.91 39.69 19.14
CA SER A 664 18.94 38.82 20.33
C SER A 664 17.79 39.01 21.32
N ALA A 665 16.87 39.97 21.08
CA ALA A 665 15.79 40.25 22.03
C ALA A 665 14.51 40.83 21.39
N GLU A 666 14.59 41.73 20.39
CA GLU A 666 13.46 42.18 19.55
C GLU A 666 13.78 43.38 18.61
N SER A 667 15.04 43.77 18.46
CA SER A 667 15.42 45.03 17.83
C SER A 667 15.39 45.00 16.29
N CYS A 668 14.32 44.48 15.70
CA CYS A 668 14.10 44.51 14.27
C CYS A 668 13.14 45.65 13.93
N THR A 669 13.51 46.47 12.95
CA THR A 669 12.72 47.61 12.51
C THR A 669 11.90 47.25 11.27
N GLY A 670 10.86 48.02 10.96
CA GLY A 670 10.12 47.87 9.70
C GLY A 670 9.23 46.63 9.59
N GLY A 671 8.74 46.09 10.71
CA GLY A 671 7.83 44.93 10.71
C GLY A 671 8.53 43.58 10.57
N LEU A 672 9.87 43.56 10.62
CA LEU A 672 10.67 42.35 10.68
C LEU A 672 10.67 41.76 12.09
N VAL A 673 10.90 40.46 12.20
CA VAL A 673 11.05 39.74 13.48
C VAL A 673 12.44 39.14 13.59
N CYS A 674 12.86 38.87 14.83
CA CYS A 674 14.11 38.17 15.10
C CYS A 674 13.89 36.66 15.03
N GLY A 675 14.75 35.94 14.31
CA GLY A 675 14.67 34.49 14.21
C GLY A 675 15.89 33.85 13.54
N TYR A 676 15.84 32.55 13.33
CA TYR A 676 16.92 31.77 12.73
C TYR A 676 16.84 31.76 11.20
N HIS A 677 17.97 31.49 10.56
CA HIS A 677 18.07 31.21 9.14
C HIS A 677 18.43 29.73 8.90
N LEU A 678 17.81 29.12 7.88
CA LEU A 678 18.11 27.76 7.42
C LEU A 678 18.85 27.83 6.08
N ASN A 679 20.03 27.20 6.00
CA ASN A 679 21.03 27.45 4.95
C ASN A 679 21.05 26.43 3.79
N SER A 680 20.04 25.55 3.63
CA SER A 680 20.07 24.54 2.56
C SER A 680 18.69 24.26 1.96
N VAL A 681 18.56 24.48 0.66
CA VAL A 681 17.33 24.26 -0.12
C VAL A 681 17.24 22.82 -0.68
N TYR A 682 18.32 22.04 -0.60
CA TYR A 682 18.42 20.73 -1.24
C TYR A 682 18.68 19.57 -0.28
N SER A 683 18.83 19.81 1.02
CA SER A 683 19.00 18.74 2.00
C SER A 683 17.86 18.71 3.01
N SER A 684 17.41 17.51 3.35
CA SER A 684 16.60 17.27 4.55
C SER A 684 17.42 17.48 5.83
N GLU A 685 18.75 17.31 5.74
CA GLU A 685 19.72 17.47 6.83
C GLU A 685 20.30 18.90 6.89
N SER A 686 19.46 19.89 7.13
CA SER A 686 19.86 21.30 7.17
C SER A 686 19.81 21.83 8.60
N GLY A 687 20.95 22.31 9.11
CA GLY A 687 21.05 22.90 10.45
C GLY A 687 20.82 24.41 10.51
N ILE A 688 20.41 24.90 11.67
CA ILE A 688 20.31 26.33 11.99
C ILE A 688 21.71 26.98 11.91
N ASN A 689 21.89 27.92 10.98
CA ASN A 689 23.17 28.61 10.76
C ASN A 689 24.39 27.70 10.49
N GLN A 690 24.15 26.65 9.67
CA GLN A 690 25.09 25.74 8.97
C GLN A 690 25.52 24.41 9.64
N GLY A 691 24.93 23.30 9.16
CA GLY A 691 25.45 21.93 9.28
C GLY A 691 25.67 21.42 10.70
N THR A 692 26.60 20.47 10.85
CA THR A 692 27.03 19.85 12.12
C THR A 692 27.66 20.83 13.14
N ASN A 693 27.85 22.11 12.77
CA ASN A 693 28.45 23.17 13.58
C ASN A 693 27.48 24.36 13.80
N SER A 694 26.17 24.09 13.94
CA SER A 694 25.11 25.09 14.09
C SER A 694 25.39 26.12 15.19
N VAL A 695 25.45 27.42 14.83
CA VAL A 695 25.84 28.53 15.74
C VAL A 695 24.63 29.18 16.43
N TYR A 696 23.39 28.83 16.05
CA TYR A 696 22.14 29.35 16.66
C TYR A 696 22.05 30.89 16.75
N GLN A 697 22.64 31.59 15.77
CA GLN A 697 22.55 33.04 15.62
C GLN A 697 21.18 33.48 15.06
N GLN A 698 20.68 34.62 15.51
CA GLN A 698 19.42 35.16 15.04
C GLN A 698 19.63 36.43 14.20
N TYR A 699 18.77 36.60 13.20
CA TYR A 699 18.78 37.69 12.24
C TYR A 699 17.37 38.30 12.14
N CYS A 700 17.31 39.57 11.76
CA CYS A 700 16.06 40.23 11.43
C CYS A 700 15.62 39.82 10.02
N GLY A 701 14.37 39.35 9.89
CA GLY A 701 13.76 39.03 8.60
C GLY A 701 12.24 38.87 8.71
N HIS A 702 11.59 38.53 7.60
CA HIS A 702 10.18 38.16 7.61
C HIS A 702 10.06 36.71 8.06
N ARG A 703 9.13 36.43 8.98
CA ARG A 703 8.85 35.05 9.37
C ARG A 703 8.31 34.28 8.17
N VAL A 704 8.97 33.18 7.82
CA VAL A 704 8.57 32.28 6.73
C VAL A 704 7.97 30.99 7.24
N ALA A 705 8.33 30.56 8.46
CA ALA A 705 7.71 29.45 9.17
C ALA A 705 7.98 29.53 10.68
N TRP A 706 7.24 28.73 11.43
CA TRP A 706 7.52 28.39 12.82
C TRP A 706 8.26 27.07 12.90
N LEU A 707 9.33 27.05 13.68
CA LEU A 707 10.07 25.86 14.08
C LEU A 707 9.36 25.20 15.28
N THR A 708 9.74 23.96 15.55
CA THR A 708 9.39 23.22 16.77
C THR A 708 10.64 22.75 17.51
N ALA A 709 10.51 22.44 18.79
CA ALA A 709 11.63 21.86 19.55
C ALA A 709 12.08 20.51 18.95
N ASP A 710 11.16 19.74 18.36
CA ASP A 710 11.45 18.54 17.60
C ASP A 710 12.37 18.82 16.40
N SER A 711 12.00 19.76 15.52
CA SER A 711 12.83 20.13 14.37
C SER A 711 14.22 20.61 14.78
N ILE A 712 14.32 21.40 15.86
CA ILE A 712 15.57 21.90 16.41
C ILE A 712 16.44 20.77 16.99
N ALA A 713 15.82 19.80 17.67
CA ALA A 713 16.49 18.60 18.15
C ALA A 713 16.98 17.72 16.98
N GLY A 714 16.20 17.66 15.89
CA GLY A 714 16.52 16.91 14.66
C GLY A 714 17.70 17.50 13.89
N PHE A 715 17.83 18.83 13.85
CA PHE A 715 18.93 19.52 13.16
C PHE A 715 20.31 19.23 13.74
N ASN A 716 20.41 19.05 15.06
CA ASN A 716 21.63 18.58 15.71
C ASN A 716 21.27 17.73 16.93
N ASN A 717 21.34 16.41 16.79
CA ASN A 717 20.99 15.48 17.87
C ASN A 717 22.15 15.17 18.85
N THR A 718 23.27 15.90 18.77
CA THR A 718 24.46 15.68 19.62
C THR A 718 24.54 16.64 20.81
N GLU A 719 25.40 16.37 21.79
CA GLU A 719 25.53 17.19 23.02
C GLU A 719 25.97 18.64 22.75
N SER A 720 26.52 18.90 21.56
CA SER A 720 26.93 20.24 21.09
C SER A 720 25.78 21.11 20.59
N ASN A 721 24.54 20.63 20.65
CA ASN A 721 23.39 21.42 20.21
C ASN A 721 23.26 22.69 21.07
N GLY A 722 23.56 23.84 20.47
CA GLY A 722 23.50 25.16 21.12
C GLY A 722 22.10 25.58 21.60
N ALA A 723 21.03 24.90 21.17
CA ALA A 723 19.68 25.10 21.68
C ALA A 723 19.39 24.32 22.98
N SER A 724 20.32 23.49 23.47
CA SER A 724 20.11 22.69 24.68
C SER A 724 19.76 23.53 25.91
N GLN A 725 20.29 24.75 26.00
CA GLN A 725 19.97 25.70 27.07
C GLN A 725 18.54 26.26 27.02
N TYR A 726 17.85 26.16 25.88
CA TYR A 726 16.51 26.72 25.68
C TYR A 726 15.41 25.65 25.70
N PHE A 727 15.74 24.39 25.41
CA PHE A 727 14.78 23.28 25.38
C PHE A 727 15.17 22.09 26.27
N ASN A 728 16.16 22.29 27.15
CA ASN A 728 16.71 21.27 28.05
C ASN A 728 17.16 19.96 27.36
N LEU A 729 17.69 20.05 26.14
CA LEU A 729 17.94 18.88 25.27
C LEU A 729 18.97 17.87 25.81
N ASN A 730 19.79 18.29 26.79
CA ASN A 730 20.88 17.50 27.37
C ASN A 730 20.51 16.80 28.69
N GLU A 731 19.35 17.07 29.27
CA GLU A 731 18.86 16.32 30.44
C GLU A 731 18.68 14.83 30.07
N SER A 732 19.07 13.92 30.96
CA SER A 732 19.12 12.49 30.65
C SER A 732 18.86 11.55 31.83
N TRP A 733 18.44 10.33 31.51
CA TRP A 733 18.15 9.25 32.45
C TRP A 733 18.76 7.94 31.97
N SER A 734 19.01 6.99 32.88
CA SER A 734 19.54 5.67 32.52
C SER A 734 18.59 4.91 31.60
N ASN A 735 19.11 4.34 30.51
CA ASN A 735 18.35 3.51 29.58
C ASN A 735 18.09 2.13 30.21
N PRO A 736 16.83 1.69 30.34
CA PRO A 736 16.49 0.40 30.95
C PRO A 736 16.76 -0.80 30.03
N VAL A 737 17.11 -0.60 28.76
CA VAL A 737 17.40 -1.67 27.79
C VAL A 737 18.90 -1.88 27.66
N THR A 738 19.38 -3.07 28.06
CA THR A 738 20.75 -3.54 27.83
C THR A 738 20.81 -4.26 26.46
N ASP A 739 21.82 -3.99 25.64
CA ASP A 739 22.03 -4.50 24.25
C ASP A 739 21.45 -3.67 23.09
N TYR A 740 21.62 -2.34 23.12
CA TYR A 740 21.31 -1.52 21.96
C TYR A 740 22.54 -1.30 21.05
N PRO A 741 22.44 -1.47 19.71
CA PRO A 741 23.56 -1.23 18.80
C PRO A 741 24.05 0.22 18.87
N SER A 742 25.37 0.38 18.99
CA SER A 742 26.09 1.64 19.25
C SER A 742 26.06 2.68 18.10
N THR A 743 25.15 2.56 17.13
CA THR A 743 25.09 3.44 15.95
C THR A 743 24.35 4.75 16.17
N ILE A 744 23.92 5.05 17.41
CA ILE A 744 23.25 6.33 17.72
C ILE A 744 24.25 7.34 18.31
N SER A 745 24.17 8.57 17.80
CA SER A 745 25.12 9.68 17.88
C SER A 745 25.56 10.12 19.28
N ARG A 746 24.98 9.58 20.36
CA ARG A 746 25.29 9.96 21.75
C ARG A 746 25.97 8.89 22.61
N GLY A 747 26.35 7.72 22.06
CA GLY A 747 27.37 6.81 22.62
C GLY A 747 27.23 6.28 24.06
N ASN A 748 26.20 6.67 24.80
CA ASN A 748 26.00 6.38 26.22
C ASN A 748 24.70 5.58 26.42
N ASN A 749 24.66 4.71 27.44
CA ASN A 749 23.47 3.94 27.85
C ASN A 749 22.38 4.83 28.50
N ASN A 750 22.20 6.08 28.06
CA ASN A 750 21.23 7.04 28.59
C ASN A 750 20.20 7.45 27.52
N ILE A 751 19.00 7.83 27.96
CA ILE A 751 17.95 8.46 27.17
C ILE A 751 17.95 9.95 27.49
N TYR A 752 18.05 10.79 26.47
CA TYR A 752 18.07 12.25 26.59
C TYR A 752 16.71 12.86 26.21
N VAL A 753 16.45 14.10 26.62
CA VAL A 753 15.28 14.87 26.13
C VAL A 753 15.26 14.95 24.61
N THR A 754 16.42 15.04 23.95
CA THR A 754 16.54 14.96 22.48
C THR A 754 15.88 13.69 21.92
N ASN A 755 16.05 12.53 22.58
CA ASN A 755 15.44 11.28 22.15
C ASN A 755 13.94 11.25 22.36
N LEU A 756 13.47 11.88 23.44
CA LEU A 756 12.05 12.02 23.79
C LEU A 756 11.30 13.02 22.91
N GLN A 757 11.97 14.07 22.41
CA GLN A 757 11.44 14.98 21.40
C GLN A 757 11.20 14.23 20.08
N LEU A 758 12.25 13.57 19.59
CA LEU A 758 12.26 12.88 18.28
C LEU A 758 11.58 11.50 18.31
N CYS A 759 11.24 10.99 19.49
CA CYS A 759 10.76 9.63 19.70
C CYS A 759 11.56 8.56 18.96
N ASN A 760 12.86 8.55 19.19
CA ASN A 760 13.80 7.56 18.69
C ASN A 760 14.41 6.71 19.82
N MET A 761 15.41 5.86 19.55
CA MET A 761 16.01 4.97 20.57
C MET A 761 15.01 3.98 21.22
N ASN A 762 14.24 3.22 20.43
CA ASN A 762 13.23 2.26 20.92
C ASN A 762 12.13 2.86 21.81
N THR A 763 11.93 4.19 21.79
CA THR A 763 10.77 4.80 22.43
C THR A 763 9.46 4.34 21.79
N PHE A 764 8.38 4.38 22.53
CA PHE A 764 7.06 3.93 22.09
C PHE A 764 5.94 4.90 22.48
N SER A 765 4.76 4.77 21.88
CA SER A 765 3.60 5.61 22.23
C SER A 765 3.13 5.36 23.66
N SER A 766 2.92 6.43 24.44
CA SER A 766 2.32 6.34 25.78
C SER A 766 0.88 5.80 25.80
N TYR A 767 0.23 5.67 24.63
CA TYR A 767 -1.15 5.20 24.48
C TYR A 767 -1.28 3.74 24.00
N GLN A 768 -0.17 3.04 23.75
CA GLN A 768 -0.17 1.67 23.22
C GLN A 768 -0.05 0.60 24.33
N ASN A 769 -0.82 -0.50 24.23
CA ASN A 769 -0.75 -1.67 25.13
C ASN A 769 -0.85 -3.00 24.35
N PRO A 770 0.04 -3.99 24.59
CA PRO A 770 1.26 -3.89 25.41
C PRO A 770 2.29 -3.00 24.73
N ALA A 771 3.19 -2.42 25.54
CA ALA A 771 4.41 -1.82 25.01
C ALA A 771 5.14 -2.86 24.13
N PRO A 772 5.83 -2.44 23.05
CA PRO A 772 6.51 -3.38 22.16
C PRO A 772 7.45 -4.32 22.91
N THR A 773 7.52 -5.58 22.47
CA THR A 773 8.47 -6.58 22.98
C THR A 773 9.90 -6.05 22.86
N GLY A 774 10.60 -5.89 23.99
CA GLY A 774 11.95 -5.31 24.05
C GLY A 774 12.03 -3.88 24.60
N SER A 775 10.92 -3.12 24.66
CA SER A 775 10.87 -1.78 25.29
C SER A 775 10.75 -1.83 26.83
N ALA A 776 10.70 -3.04 27.40
CA ALA A 776 10.46 -3.35 28.82
C ALA A 776 9.20 -2.71 29.44
N GLY A 777 8.31 -2.09 28.65
CA GLY A 777 7.17 -1.32 29.17
C GLY A 777 7.56 -0.20 30.13
N ASN A 778 8.81 0.27 30.06
CA ASN A 778 9.36 1.24 31.01
C ASN A 778 8.93 2.65 30.61
N SER A 779 8.37 3.41 31.55
CA SER A 779 7.87 4.75 31.32
C SER A 779 8.93 5.74 30.85
N VAL A 780 10.22 5.53 31.14
CA VAL A 780 11.33 6.39 30.66
C VAL A 780 11.42 6.41 29.13
N LEU A 781 11.00 5.34 28.45
CA LEU A 781 11.00 5.20 26.99
C LEU A 781 9.65 5.59 26.35
N ALA A 782 8.65 5.95 27.14
CA ALA A 782 7.35 6.32 26.59
C ALA A 782 7.39 7.76 26.07
N CYS A 783 6.99 7.97 24.82
CA CYS A 783 6.79 9.27 24.20
C CYS A 783 5.36 9.75 24.43
N GLY A 784 5.20 11.01 24.83
CA GLY A 784 3.92 11.57 25.23
C GLY A 784 3.64 11.40 26.72
N GLY A 785 2.38 11.17 27.06
CA GLY A 785 1.94 11.03 28.45
C GLY A 785 1.03 12.15 28.93
N VAL A 786 0.41 12.87 28.00
CA VAL A 786 -0.49 13.99 28.28
C VAL A 786 -1.93 13.59 28.02
N ASP A 787 -2.84 14.02 28.90
CA ASP A 787 -4.26 14.02 28.61
C ASP A 787 -4.65 15.40 28.07
N TRP A 788 -4.74 15.53 26.74
CA TRP A 788 -5.09 16.80 26.10
C TRP A 788 -6.53 17.26 26.38
N SER A 789 -7.38 16.38 26.92
CA SER A 789 -8.71 16.76 27.41
C SER A 789 -8.67 17.52 28.74
N ASN A 790 -7.53 17.50 29.41
CA ASN A 790 -7.29 18.22 30.66
C ASN A 790 -5.87 18.81 30.70
N TYR A 791 -5.47 19.51 29.64
CA TYR A 791 -4.20 20.21 29.58
C TYR A 791 -4.31 21.55 30.30
N ASN A 792 -3.54 21.75 31.39
CA ASN A 792 -3.57 22.97 32.21
C ASN A 792 -4.98 23.40 32.67
N GLY A 793 -5.86 22.44 32.95
CA GLY A 793 -7.26 22.71 33.33
C GLY A 793 -8.14 23.17 32.17
N GLN A 794 -7.65 23.11 30.94
CA GLN A 794 -8.38 23.41 29.72
C GLN A 794 -8.66 22.12 28.92
N ASN A 795 -9.84 22.06 28.32
CA ASN A 795 -10.19 21.00 27.37
C ASN A 795 -9.67 21.45 25.99
N VAL A 796 -8.41 21.13 25.67
CA VAL A 796 -7.80 21.52 24.39
C VAL A 796 -8.32 20.65 23.26
N THR A 797 -8.56 19.36 23.49
CA THR A 797 -9.21 18.44 22.55
C THR A 797 -9.96 17.31 23.29
N ARG A 798 -10.53 16.33 22.59
CA ARG A 798 -11.19 15.16 23.20
C ARG A 798 -10.72 13.86 22.57
N ILE A 799 -10.42 12.89 23.42
CA ILE A 799 -9.94 11.56 23.03
C ILE A 799 -11.01 10.81 22.23
N ASN A 800 -10.63 10.26 21.08
CA ASN A 800 -11.47 9.32 20.32
C ASN A 800 -11.65 8.02 21.14
N SER A 801 -12.88 7.51 21.26
CA SER A 801 -13.17 6.32 22.09
C SER A 801 -12.33 5.13 21.65
N GLY A 802 -11.47 4.60 22.53
CA GLY A 802 -10.64 3.41 22.27
C GLY A 802 -9.18 3.53 22.69
N PHE A 803 -8.70 4.74 23.01
CA PHE A 803 -7.32 4.97 23.45
C PHE A 803 -7.30 5.61 24.83
N THR A 804 -6.57 4.98 25.76
CA THR A 804 -6.39 5.50 27.11
C THR A 804 -4.90 5.72 27.30
N LEU A 805 -4.52 6.76 28.03
CA LEU A 805 -3.14 6.90 28.47
C LEU A 805 -2.75 5.68 29.31
N VAL A 806 -1.80 4.88 28.81
CA VAL A 806 -1.39 3.61 29.41
C VAL A 806 -0.12 3.78 30.25
N THR A 807 0.88 4.48 29.71
CA THR A 807 2.19 4.61 30.33
C THR A 807 2.61 6.08 30.38
N PRO A 808 2.29 6.81 31.45
CA PRO A 808 2.71 8.20 31.59
C PRO A 808 4.24 8.29 31.78
N ASN A 809 4.90 9.16 31.02
CA ASN A 809 6.30 9.48 31.21
C ASN A 809 6.46 10.86 31.91
N PRO A 810 6.76 10.90 33.22
CA PRO A 810 6.92 12.18 33.93
C PRO A 810 8.10 13.01 33.41
N ASN A 811 9.13 12.37 32.86
CA ASN A 811 10.29 13.07 32.28
C ASN A 811 9.91 13.76 30.98
N TRP A 812 9.12 13.10 30.13
CA TRP A 812 8.58 13.69 28.90
C TRP A 812 7.63 14.85 29.24
N VAL A 813 6.71 14.65 30.20
CA VAL A 813 5.77 15.69 30.63
C VAL A 813 6.48 16.93 31.18
N SER A 814 7.61 16.76 31.87
CA SER A 814 8.33 17.88 32.47
C SER A 814 9.25 18.62 31.48
N ASN A 815 9.71 17.95 30.41
CA ASN A 815 10.75 18.50 29.53
C ASN A 815 10.33 18.72 28.08
N VAL A 816 9.35 17.95 27.58
CA VAL A 816 8.90 18.03 26.18
C VAL A 816 7.56 18.75 26.08
N LEU A 817 6.57 18.36 26.89
CA LEU A 817 5.22 18.95 26.85
C LEU A 817 5.19 20.49 26.90
N PRO A 818 5.99 21.18 27.75
CA PRO A 818 5.99 22.66 27.79
C PRO A 818 6.33 23.28 26.43
N THR A 819 7.18 22.62 25.63
CA THR A 819 7.68 23.12 24.36
C THR A 819 6.67 23.02 23.21
N ILE A 820 5.59 22.25 23.38
CA ILE A 820 4.61 21.94 22.31
C ILE A 820 3.15 22.29 22.65
N GLY A 821 2.82 22.61 23.90
CA GLY A 821 1.44 22.89 24.30
C GLY A 821 0.76 24.01 23.52
N TRP A 822 1.53 25.02 23.12
CA TRP A 822 1.07 26.12 22.27
C TRP A 822 0.72 25.67 20.84
N LEU A 823 1.42 24.66 20.29
CA LEU A 823 1.09 24.07 18.98
C LEU A 823 -0.26 23.36 19.04
N LYS A 824 -0.48 22.54 20.08
CA LYS A 824 -1.75 21.82 20.25
C LYS A 824 -2.91 22.78 20.48
N THR A 825 -2.68 23.88 21.21
CA THR A 825 -3.69 24.93 21.38
C THR A 825 -4.01 25.65 20.08
N ALA A 826 -3.01 25.87 19.21
CA ALA A 826 -3.20 26.49 17.91
C ALA A 826 -3.96 25.59 16.92
N CYS A 827 -3.68 24.28 16.94
CA CYS A 827 -4.42 23.26 16.20
C CYS A 827 -4.72 22.03 17.07
N PRO A 828 -5.90 21.99 17.73
CA PRO A 828 -6.29 20.90 18.62
C PRO A 828 -6.35 19.50 18.02
N THR A 829 -6.56 19.41 16.70
CA THR A 829 -6.72 18.14 15.97
C THR A 829 -5.49 17.80 15.13
N CYS A 830 -4.35 18.46 15.36
CA CYS A 830 -3.11 18.21 14.64
C CYS A 830 -2.15 17.38 15.49
N TYR A 831 -1.30 16.59 14.82
CA TYR A 831 -0.15 15.93 15.42
C TYR A 831 0.91 16.97 15.80
N THR A 832 1.33 16.96 17.05
CA THR A 832 2.33 17.91 17.59
C THR A 832 3.65 17.26 18.00
N TYR A 833 3.68 15.93 18.12
CA TYR A 833 4.88 15.13 18.30
C TYR A 833 4.69 13.72 17.71
N PRO A 834 5.76 12.93 17.48
CA PRO A 834 5.59 11.56 16.99
C PRO A 834 4.85 10.70 18.01
N PHE A 835 3.89 9.90 17.56
CA PHE A 835 2.98 9.17 18.46
C PHE A 835 2.11 10.06 19.37
N ASP A 836 1.81 11.30 18.94
CA ASP A 836 0.73 12.09 19.54
C ASP A 836 -0.55 11.26 19.63
N ASP A 837 -1.42 11.67 20.55
CA ASP A 837 -2.61 10.91 20.80
C ASP A 837 -3.49 10.77 19.54
N PRO A 838 -4.34 9.73 19.49
CA PRO A 838 -5.22 9.51 18.34
C PRO A 838 -6.30 10.58 18.12
N THR A 839 -6.26 11.71 18.84
CA THR A 839 -7.08 12.91 18.56
C THR A 839 -6.62 13.68 17.35
N SER A 840 -5.61 13.16 16.66
CA SER A 840 -5.03 13.77 15.47
C SER A 840 -5.26 12.92 14.22
N THR A 841 -5.81 11.70 14.34
CA THR A 841 -6.12 10.82 13.21
C THR A 841 -7.61 10.87 12.88
N PHE A 842 -7.92 11.09 11.60
CA PHE A 842 -9.27 11.01 11.08
C PHE A 842 -9.42 9.78 10.19
N THR A 843 -10.64 9.27 10.13
CA THR A 843 -11.00 8.16 9.24
C THR A 843 -12.21 8.52 8.42
N CYS A 844 -12.30 8.03 7.18
CA CYS A 844 -13.54 8.16 6.42
C CYS A 844 -13.72 6.96 5.51
N THR A 845 -14.89 6.32 5.58
CA THR A 845 -15.32 5.34 4.59
C THR A 845 -16.19 6.09 3.58
N PRO A 846 -15.64 6.54 2.44
CA PRO A 846 -16.43 7.31 1.50
C PRO A 846 -17.53 6.44 0.89
N ALA A 847 -18.71 7.02 0.71
CA ALA A 847 -19.80 6.35 0.00
C ALA A 847 -19.41 6.22 -1.48
N ALA A 848 -18.98 5.04 -1.90
CA ALA A 848 -18.73 4.74 -3.31
C ALA A 848 -20.04 4.91 -4.09
N THR A 849 -20.24 6.07 -4.71
CA THR A 849 -21.40 6.32 -5.57
C THR A 849 -20.98 5.99 -7.00
N ALA A 850 -21.75 5.15 -7.69
CA ALA A 850 -21.41 4.67 -9.03
C ALA A 850 -20.98 5.83 -9.97
N GLY A 851 -19.70 5.83 -10.35
CA GLY A 851 -19.13 6.77 -11.32
C GLY A 851 -18.58 8.09 -10.77
N ASN A 852 -18.63 8.35 -9.45
CA ASN A 852 -18.07 9.58 -8.85
C ASN A 852 -16.93 9.27 -7.86
N SER A 853 -15.78 9.92 -8.06
CA SER A 853 -14.63 9.89 -7.16
C SER A 853 -14.99 10.54 -5.81
N ALA A 854 -14.53 9.95 -4.70
CA ALA A 854 -14.62 10.64 -3.40
C ALA A 854 -13.60 11.76 -3.36
N VAL A 855 -14.07 12.98 -3.08
CA VAL A 855 -13.25 14.19 -3.10
C VAL A 855 -12.79 14.50 -1.68
N TYR A 856 -11.50 14.78 -1.54
CA TYR A 856 -10.90 15.35 -0.35
C TYR A 856 -10.41 16.76 -0.65
N SER A 857 -10.66 17.68 0.28
CA SER A 857 -10.26 19.07 0.16
C SER A 857 -9.12 19.36 1.13
N ALA A 858 -8.03 19.90 0.61
CA ALA A 858 -6.93 20.47 1.38
C ALA A 858 -6.88 21.99 1.11
N LYS A 859 -7.10 22.80 2.14
CA LYS A 859 -7.15 24.26 2.04
C LYS A 859 -6.05 24.87 2.88
N PHE A 860 -5.09 25.51 2.22
CA PHE A 860 -4.03 26.28 2.85
C PHE A 860 -4.50 27.70 3.13
N GLY A 861 -4.26 28.22 4.32
CA GLY A 861 -4.57 29.59 4.70
C GLY A 861 -3.39 30.26 5.40
N ASP A 862 -3.36 31.58 5.38
CA ASP A 862 -2.39 32.35 6.16
C ASP A 862 -2.56 32.04 7.65
N LEU A 863 -1.44 31.95 8.38
CA LEU A 863 -1.49 31.79 9.83
C LEU A 863 -2.08 33.04 10.48
N SER A 864 -2.87 32.85 11.54
CA SER A 864 -3.42 33.96 12.30
C SER A 864 -2.27 34.73 12.95
N SER A 865 -2.17 36.02 12.65
CA SER A 865 -1.13 36.85 13.24
C SER A 865 -1.51 37.22 14.68
N PRO A 866 -0.60 37.09 15.66
CA PRO A 866 -0.74 37.78 16.94
C PRO A 866 -0.47 39.29 16.84
N TYR A 867 -0.02 39.79 15.68
CA TYR A 867 0.47 41.17 15.46
C TYR A 867 0.00 41.79 14.14
#